data_AF-W2Y204-F1
#
_entry.id   AF-W2Y204-F1
#
_cell.length_a   1.000
_cell.length_b   1.000
_cell.length_c   1.000
_cell.angle_alpha   90.00
_cell.angle_beta   90.00
_cell.angle_gamma   90.00
#
_symmetry.space_group_name_H-M   'P 1'
#
loop_
_entity.id
_entity.type
_entity.pdbx_description
1 polymer ?
#
loop_
_entity_poly.entity_id
_entity_poly.type
_entity_poly.pdbx_seq_one_letter_code
_entity_poly.pdbx_strand_id
1 'polypeptide(L)'
;MKRLSIVGCALLLSPPLAASVSFPDNVASLIDTSADPCEDFYQFSCGGWLATHEIDVDKSIVEYSFDMAQDAMDETILQAIANDSTSLTGALFASCMDMDARNALGAEPLQSGLESIVKAQNRQELFRIAGRLARTGADFITNLQPHSSLQNSSRNILWVSHADLTLDDEYYENPQVLTYVETNLSDYASTLLNLTEFQLETNEYDDYGEVVLSVEKQLIELQNYAELDPVSTDMYYLFAYKEAAVNYPLVFGAYAEGMQLLDDAPALTEDSEVALLSISYFEKAEELVSLLSLDALKVYVAFAYINNFAKFLSDPFVAAHVKFFRGVMLGAEASLSLEKICVEHVIDLLPVHAGAAYVAHRDDMKETGDAFIAMLDEILDAMAQNIKTLDWLDEQTRTSALSKLDTLDVMYLAPDDEQLEKEAEGLAKLDPTAFFDNVDFIYTAQYVALTWAIGADVDRDEWGMSAASANAYYSPYANQIVFPAGIMQSPFFDSKSTAAQIFGSLGVVAGHEITHGFDTMGANFDAKGNWNAWWTEVTATEFETRAQCLVDQYSSFYTEAEDGVELIPVNGMKTLGENIADNGGLHVAFNAYRNRISGSSNGGNNTDDDQLFFVSYAQTWCGKERDEMAVDSFITNVHAVGDVRVNGAVMNSAAFAKAFSCPEGATMNPSNKCVVW
;
A
#
# COMPACT_ATOMS: atom_id res chain seq x y z
N MET A 1 5.97 18.50 80.22
CA MET A 1 5.94 17.10 79.74
C MET A 1 4.63 16.87 78.99
N LYS A 2 4.65 16.90 77.65
CA LYS A 2 3.65 16.28 76.78
C LYS A 2 4.36 15.98 75.45
N ARG A 3 4.50 14.68 75.17
CA ARG A 3 5.01 14.13 73.91
C ARG A 3 3.96 14.36 72.84
N LEU A 4 4.36 14.87 71.67
CA LEU A 4 3.53 14.89 70.46
C LEU A 4 4.00 13.73 69.57
N SER A 5 3.08 12.82 69.26
CA SER A 5 3.29 11.70 68.35
C SER A 5 3.31 12.18 66.90
N ILE A 6 4.30 11.72 66.13
CA ILE A 6 4.35 11.83 64.68
C ILE A 6 3.52 10.66 64.13
N VAL A 7 2.46 10.96 63.38
CA VAL A 7 1.73 9.99 62.56
C VAL A 7 2.36 10.03 61.17
N GLY A 8 3.07 8.96 60.81
CA GLY A 8 3.58 8.78 59.45
C GLY A 8 2.45 8.33 58.53
N CYS A 9 2.23 9.07 57.46
CA CYS A 9 1.38 8.67 56.35
C CYS A 9 2.18 7.68 55.51
N ALA A 10 1.81 6.39 55.56
CA ALA A 10 2.34 5.39 54.64
C ALA A 10 1.60 5.56 53.30
N LEU A 11 2.34 6.00 52.27
CA LEU A 11 1.95 5.78 50.87
C LEU A 11 1.93 4.26 50.65
N LEU A 12 0.73 3.73 50.42
CA LEU A 12 0.54 2.38 49.91
C LEU A 12 0.93 2.40 48.43
N LEU A 13 2.19 2.11 48.13
CA LEU A 13 2.59 1.65 46.81
C LEU A 13 1.95 0.27 46.62
N SER A 14 0.98 0.19 45.72
CA SER A 14 0.54 -1.09 45.17
C SER A 14 1.77 -1.82 44.61
N PRO A 15 1.96 -3.12 44.88
CA PRO A 15 3.02 -3.88 44.21
C PRO A 15 2.72 -3.90 42.70
N PRO A 16 3.73 -3.93 41.81
CA PRO A 16 3.48 -4.16 40.40
C PRO A 16 2.76 -5.50 40.25
N LEU A 17 1.61 -5.49 39.58
CA LEU A 17 0.93 -6.71 39.14
C LEU A 17 1.71 -7.30 37.96
N ALA A 18 2.88 -7.88 38.25
CA ALA A 18 3.56 -8.78 37.33
C ALA A 18 3.60 -10.15 37.98
N ALA A 19 2.51 -10.92 37.82
CA ALA A 19 2.65 -12.37 37.86
C ALA A 19 3.59 -12.74 36.70
N SER A 20 4.68 -13.45 37.00
CA SER A 20 5.76 -13.74 36.06
C SER A 20 5.29 -14.70 34.96
N VAL A 21 4.72 -14.17 33.88
CA VAL A 21 4.56 -14.90 32.63
C VAL A 21 5.96 -15.15 32.06
N SER A 22 6.27 -16.41 31.76
CA SER A 22 7.52 -16.76 31.08
C SER A 22 7.26 -16.77 29.59
N PHE A 23 7.38 -15.61 28.94
CA PHE A 23 7.33 -15.53 27.48
C PHE A 23 8.50 -16.30 26.85
N PRO A 24 8.34 -16.83 25.62
CA PRO A 24 9.45 -17.34 24.82
C PRO A 24 10.59 -16.31 24.73
N ASP A 25 11.85 -16.74 24.70
CA ASP A 25 13.00 -15.83 24.76
C ASP A 25 12.98 -14.75 23.66
N ASN A 26 12.56 -15.09 22.44
CA ASN A 26 12.43 -14.16 21.33
C ASN A 26 11.37 -13.08 21.58
N VAL A 27 10.27 -13.42 22.26
CA VAL A 27 9.21 -12.48 22.66
C VAL A 27 9.65 -11.65 23.86
N ALA A 28 10.20 -12.30 24.89
CA ALA A 28 10.63 -11.68 26.14
C ALA A 28 11.71 -10.61 25.91
N SER A 29 12.56 -10.78 24.89
CA SER A 29 13.66 -9.87 24.58
C SER A 29 13.21 -8.49 24.09
N LEU A 30 11.97 -8.36 23.60
CA LEU A 30 11.43 -7.11 23.03
C LEU A 30 10.61 -6.31 24.06
N ILE A 31 10.22 -6.92 25.17
CA ILE A 31 9.29 -6.36 26.17
C ILE A 31 9.99 -5.35 27.09
N ASP A 32 9.34 -4.21 27.35
CA ASP A 32 9.66 -3.31 28.45
C ASP A 32 8.77 -3.61 29.67
N THR A 33 9.31 -4.39 30.60
CA THR A 33 8.60 -4.76 31.85
C THR A 33 8.39 -3.59 32.83
N SER A 34 8.92 -2.39 32.53
CA SER A 34 8.70 -1.19 33.35
C SER A 34 7.44 -0.42 32.95
N ALA A 35 6.94 -0.63 31.74
CA ALA A 35 5.67 -0.09 31.27
C ALA A 35 4.48 -0.93 31.76
N ASP A 36 3.36 -0.27 32.05
CA ASP A 36 2.12 -0.94 32.44
C ASP A 36 1.33 -1.28 31.16
N PRO A 37 1.06 -2.56 30.86
CA PRO A 37 0.30 -2.95 29.67
C PRO A 37 -1.13 -2.40 29.64
N CYS A 38 -1.67 -1.95 30.78
CA CYS A 38 -2.99 -1.34 30.87
C CYS A 38 -2.97 0.18 30.62
N GLU A 39 -1.80 0.80 30.56
CA GLU A 39 -1.62 2.22 30.23
C GLU A 39 -1.09 2.41 28.81
N ASP A 40 -0.05 1.65 28.42
CA ASP A 40 0.52 1.67 27.08
C ASP A 40 0.99 0.26 26.70
N PHE A 41 0.19 -0.42 25.89
CA PHE A 41 0.45 -1.81 25.54
C PHE A 41 1.54 -1.96 24.48
N TYR A 42 1.65 -0.98 23.56
CA TYR A 42 2.74 -0.92 22.60
C TYR A 42 4.08 -0.75 23.30
N GLN A 43 4.23 0.22 24.20
CA GLN A 43 5.47 0.39 24.97
C GLN A 43 5.80 -0.84 25.81
N PHE A 44 4.81 -1.48 26.46
CA PHE A 44 5.06 -2.74 27.17
C PHE A 44 5.61 -3.83 26.23
N SER A 45 5.01 -3.99 25.04
CA SER A 45 5.33 -5.12 24.15
C SER A 45 6.59 -4.91 23.30
N CYS A 46 6.89 -3.66 22.92
CA CYS A 46 7.94 -3.26 22.00
C CYS A 46 9.06 -2.43 22.65
N GLY A 47 8.87 -1.89 23.85
CA GLY A 47 9.77 -0.90 24.45
C GLY A 47 11.21 -1.37 24.65
N GLY A 48 11.44 -2.67 24.84
CA GLY A 48 12.78 -3.25 24.90
C GLY A 48 13.49 -3.23 23.54
N TRP A 49 12.76 -3.52 22.46
CA TRP A 49 13.25 -3.38 21.09
C TRP A 49 13.50 -1.91 20.74
N LEU A 50 12.53 -1.04 21.04
CA LEU A 50 12.65 0.40 20.83
C LEU A 50 13.83 1.01 21.57
N ALA A 51 14.14 0.57 22.79
CA ALA A 51 15.27 1.12 23.54
C ALA A 51 16.65 0.74 22.97
N THR A 52 16.72 -0.26 22.09
CA THR A 52 17.99 -0.86 21.65
C THR A 52 18.25 -0.75 20.14
N HIS A 53 17.24 -0.48 19.33
CA HIS A 53 17.36 -0.36 17.88
C HIS A 53 17.45 1.10 17.44
N GLU A 54 18.34 1.37 16.49
CA GLU A 54 18.53 2.67 15.83
C GLU A 54 18.06 2.57 14.37
N ILE A 55 17.58 3.67 13.80
CA ILE A 55 17.25 3.73 12.37
C ILE A 55 18.56 3.86 11.60
N ASP A 56 18.86 2.90 10.73
CA ASP A 56 20.06 2.95 9.89
C ASP A 56 20.08 4.22 9.03
N VAL A 57 21.27 4.70 8.68
CA VAL A 57 21.44 5.96 7.93
C VAL A 57 20.80 5.92 6.54
N ASP A 58 20.66 4.74 5.94
CA ASP A 58 20.04 4.54 4.62
C ASP A 58 18.53 4.24 4.70
N LYS A 59 17.97 4.17 5.90
CA LYS A 59 16.56 3.89 6.17
C LYS A 59 15.82 5.10 6.73
N SER A 60 14.53 5.15 6.44
CA SER A 60 13.57 6.15 6.92
C SER A 60 12.68 5.61 8.04
N ILE A 61 12.46 4.29 8.01
CA ILE A 61 11.71 3.52 8.99
C ILE A 61 12.48 2.22 9.26
N VAL A 62 12.37 1.71 10.48
CA VAL A 62 12.80 0.37 10.86
C VAL A 62 11.64 -0.31 11.58
N GLU A 63 11.26 -1.49 11.14
CA GLU A 63 10.16 -2.28 11.68
C GLU A 63 10.62 -3.71 11.90
N TYR A 64 10.46 -4.21 13.13
CA TYR A 64 10.96 -5.52 13.55
C TYR A 64 10.53 -6.65 12.59
N SER A 65 9.25 -6.69 12.22
CA SER A 65 8.72 -7.80 11.43
C SER A 65 8.97 -7.65 9.94
N PHE A 66 8.73 -6.45 9.40
CA PHE A 66 8.85 -6.18 7.97
C PHE A 66 10.31 -6.18 7.52
N ASP A 67 11.23 -5.57 8.27
CA ASP A 67 12.66 -5.60 7.92
C ASP A 67 13.23 -7.01 7.95
N MET A 68 12.89 -7.81 8.98
CA MET A 68 13.36 -9.19 9.08
C MET A 68 12.85 -10.04 7.93
N ALA A 69 11.58 -9.88 7.54
CA ALA A 69 11.02 -10.57 6.39
C ALA A 69 11.67 -10.12 5.08
N GLN A 70 11.86 -8.81 4.89
CA GLN A 70 12.48 -8.23 3.69
C GLN A 70 13.93 -8.70 3.54
N ASP A 71 14.77 -8.59 4.58
CA ASP A 71 16.16 -9.03 4.51
C ASP A 71 16.28 -10.53 4.20
N ALA A 72 15.38 -11.37 4.73
CA ALA A 72 15.33 -12.80 4.44
C ALA A 72 14.88 -13.11 3.00
N MET A 73 13.94 -12.33 2.47
CA MET A 73 13.50 -12.43 1.07
C MET A 73 14.63 -12.02 0.12
N ASP A 74 15.26 -10.87 0.37
CA ASP A 74 16.38 -10.36 -0.42
C ASP A 74 17.50 -11.40 -0.50
N GLU A 75 17.88 -11.99 0.64
CA GLU A 75 18.90 -13.04 0.68
C GLU A 75 18.49 -14.25 -0.18
N THR A 76 17.23 -14.69 -0.08
CA THR A 76 16.73 -15.84 -0.83
C THR A 76 16.67 -15.57 -2.34
N ILE A 77 16.25 -14.36 -2.74
CA ILE A 77 16.21 -13.94 -4.15
C ILE A 77 17.62 -13.83 -4.72
N LEU A 78 18.58 -13.27 -3.97
CA LEU A 78 19.99 -13.22 -4.37
C LEU A 78 20.57 -14.62 -4.54
N GLN A 79 20.24 -15.57 -3.65
CA GLN A 79 20.60 -16.98 -3.82
C GLN A 79 20.00 -17.58 -5.09
N ALA A 80 18.73 -17.27 -5.39
CA ALA A 80 18.05 -17.72 -6.60
C ALA A 80 18.72 -17.17 -7.88
N ILE A 81 19.04 -15.89 -7.91
CA ILE A 81 19.76 -15.21 -8.99
C ILE A 81 21.15 -15.82 -9.18
N ALA A 82 21.87 -16.09 -8.08
CA ALA A 82 23.20 -16.71 -8.14
C ALA A 82 23.15 -18.13 -8.70
N ASN A 83 22.08 -18.88 -8.42
CA ASN A 83 21.87 -20.24 -8.93
C ASN A 83 21.54 -20.27 -10.43
N ASP A 84 20.77 -19.29 -10.93
CA ASP A 84 20.46 -19.14 -12.36
C ASP A 84 20.56 -17.69 -12.85
N SER A 85 21.80 -17.26 -13.07
CA SER A 85 22.10 -15.94 -13.67
C SER A 85 21.57 -15.73 -15.09
N THR A 86 21.07 -16.78 -15.76
CA THR A 86 20.54 -16.70 -17.14
C THR A 86 19.03 -16.53 -17.20
N SER A 87 18.35 -16.64 -16.06
CA SER A 87 16.93 -16.32 -15.90
C SER A 87 16.65 -14.83 -16.18
N LEU A 88 15.37 -14.47 -16.35
CA LEU A 88 14.97 -13.07 -16.52
C LEU A 88 15.38 -12.23 -15.30
N THR A 89 15.15 -12.74 -14.08
CA THR A 89 15.55 -12.08 -12.83
C THR A 89 17.07 -11.93 -12.75
N GLY A 90 17.84 -12.95 -13.12
CA GLY A 90 19.30 -12.91 -13.14
C GLY A 90 19.89 -11.94 -14.17
N ALA A 91 19.31 -11.89 -15.38
CA ALA A 91 19.74 -10.97 -16.43
C ALA A 91 19.40 -9.51 -16.08
N LEU A 92 18.21 -9.25 -15.53
CA LEU A 92 17.81 -7.91 -15.09
C LEU A 92 18.68 -7.41 -13.93
N PHE A 93 18.93 -8.27 -12.93
CA PHE A 93 19.83 -7.96 -11.82
C PHE A 93 21.25 -7.64 -12.32
N ALA A 94 21.80 -8.48 -13.21
CA ALA A 94 23.14 -8.28 -13.75
C ALA A 94 23.29 -6.95 -14.50
N SER A 95 22.31 -6.58 -15.33
CA SER A 95 22.38 -5.31 -16.05
C SER A 95 22.17 -4.11 -15.13
N CYS A 96 21.31 -4.23 -14.11
CA CYS A 96 21.15 -3.19 -13.09
C CYS A 96 22.44 -2.88 -12.34
N MET A 97 23.20 -3.92 -11.96
CA MET A 97 24.45 -3.82 -11.22
C MET A 97 25.60 -3.20 -12.05
N ASP A 98 25.50 -3.18 -13.38
CA ASP A 98 26.52 -2.59 -14.27
C ASP A 98 26.36 -1.06 -14.37
N MET A 99 26.70 -0.38 -13.29
CA MET A 99 26.64 1.09 -13.24
C MET A 99 27.64 1.77 -14.21
N ASP A 100 28.74 1.10 -14.56
CA ASP A 100 29.68 1.63 -15.56
C ASP A 100 29.02 1.72 -16.95
N ALA A 101 28.27 0.69 -17.36
CA ALA A 101 27.50 0.72 -18.61
C ALA A 101 26.40 1.78 -18.58
N ARG A 102 25.67 1.90 -17.47
CA ARG A 102 24.61 2.93 -17.27
C ARG A 102 25.20 4.34 -17.35
N ASN A 103 26.33 4.59 -16.68
CA ASN A 103 27.05 5.85 -16.71
C ASN A 103 27.57 6.21 -18.11
N ALA A 104 27.99 5.21 -18.91
CA ALA A 104 28.43 5.43 -20.28
C ALA A 104 27.29 5.89 -21.21
N LEU A 105 26.05 5.43 -20.95
CA LEU A 105 24.86 5.85 -21.69
C LEU A 105 24.32 7.21 -21.23
N GLY A 106 24.41 7.51 -19.92
CA GLY A 106 23.95 8.78 -19.38
C GLY A 106 22.44 8.97 -19.57
N ALA A 107 22.06 9.95 -20.38
CA ALA A 107 20.68 10.26 -20.75
C ALA A 107 20.34 9.89 -22.22
N GLU A 108 21.28 9.28 -22.95
CA GLU A 108 21.13 8.99 -24.38
C GLU A 108 19.84 8.24 -24.73
N PRO A 109 19.38 7.23 -23.95
CA PRO A 109 18.17 6.49 -24.30
C PRO A 109 16.89 7.34 -24.35
N LEU A 110 16.83 8.47 -23.64
CA LEU A 110 15.66 9.35 -23.62
C LEU A 110 15.64 10.37 -24.77
N GLN A 111 16.76 10.57 -25.47
CA GLN A 111 16.93 11.72 -26.37
C GLN A 111 15.92 11.73 -27.53
N SER A 112 15.57 10.58 -28.09
CA SER A 112 14.57 10.49 -29.17
C SER A 112 13.17 10.97 -28.72
N GLY A 113 12.78 10.62 -27.49
CA GLY A 113 11.53 11.07 -26.88
C GLY A 113 11.54 12.57 -26.63
N LEU A 114 12.62 13.07 -26.01
CA LEU A 114 12.81 14.49 -25.70
C LEU A 114 12.84 15.35 -26.97
N GLU A 115 13.55 14.92 -28.01
CA GLU A 115 13.56 15.60 -29.31
C GLU A 115 12.17 15.70 -29.93
N SER A 116 11.35 14.65 -29.79
CA SER A 116 9.97 14.66 -30.30
C SER A 116 9.13 15.71 -29.56
N ILE A 117 9.26 15.79 -28.23
CA ILE A 117 8.57 16.77 -27.39
C ILE A 117 8.95 18.20 -27.81
N VAL A 118 10.26 18.48 -27.91
CA VAL A 118 10.76 19.81 -28.32
C VAL A 118 10.24 20.20 -29.71
N LYS A 119 10.22 19.26 -30.66
CA LYS A 119 9.77 19.49 -32.05
C LYS A 119 8.26 19.60 -32.22
N ALA A 120 7.44 19.28 -31.21
CA ALA A 120 5.99 19.37 -31.31
C ALA A 120 5.55 20.79 -31.71
N GLN A 121 4.75 20.93 -32.76
CA GLN A 121 4.37 22.22 -33.34
C GLN A 121 3.09 22.81 -32.72
N ASN A 122 2.31 21.98 -32.04
CA ASN A 122 1.05 22.36 -31.42
C ASN A 122 0.68 21.35 -30.32
N ARG A 123 -0.35 21.70 -29.52
CA ARG A 123 -0.84 20.87 -28.41
C ARG A 123 -1.31 19.49 -28.87
N GLN A 124 -2.02 19.41 -29.99
CA GLN A 124 -2.53 18.12 -30.46
C GLN A 124 -1.40 17.15 -30.82
N GLU A 125 -0.32 17.66 -31.43
CA GLU A 125 0.88 16.86 -31.69
C GLU A 125 1.61 16.48 -30.39
N LEU A 126 1.73 17.41 -29.44
CA LEU A 126 2.35 17.13 -28.14
C LEU A 126 1.60 16.05 -27.36
N PHE A 127 0.27 16.09 -27.30
CA PHE A 127 -0.53 15.08 -26.59
C PHE A 127 -0.50 13.72 -27.28
N ARG A 128 -0.40 13.66 -28.62
CA ARG A 128 -0.09 12.40 -29.32
C ARG A 128 1.30 11.86 -28.97
N ILE A 129 2.29 12.74 -28.84
CA ILE A 129 3.64 12.34 -28.43
C ILE A 129 3.63 11.84 -26.99
N ALA A 130 2.95 12.55 -26.08
CA ALA A 130 2.76 12.12 -24.70
C ALA A 130 2.11 10.73 -24.66
N GLY A 131 0.99 10.52 -25.36
CA GLY A 131 0.35 9.21 -25.43
C GLY A 131 1.27 8.11 -25.97
N ARG A 132 2.11 8.41 -26.97
CA ARG A 132 3.11 7.44 -27.46
C ARG A 132 4.15 7.09 -26.39
N LEU A 133 4.61 8.06 -25.61
CA LEU A 133 5.58 7.86 -24.54
C LEU A 133 4.95 7.15 -23.33
N ALA A 134 3.65 7.34 -23.08
CA ALA A 134 2.91 6.65 -22.02
C ALA A 134 2.89 5.13 -22.18
N ARG A 135 3.08 4.63 -23.40
CA ARG A 135 3.27 3.19 -23.67
C ARG A 135 4.51 2.58 -22.99
N THR A 136 5.38 3.43 -22.47
CA THR A 136 6.59 3.05 -21.72
C THR A 136 6.45 3.32 -20.21
N GLY A 137 5.23 3.51 -19.73
CA GLY A 137 4.89 3.69 -18.30
C GLY A 137 4.73 5.14 -17.84
N ALA A 138 5.15 6.13 -18.63
CA ALA A 138 5.08 7.53 -18.24
C ALA A 138 3.68 8.13 -18.46
N ASP A 139 2.85 8.18 -17.43
CA ASP A 139 1.63 8.99 -17.46
C ASP A 139 1.92 10.50 -17.29
N PHE A 140 0.96 11.35 -17.68
CA PHE A 140 1.17 12.80 -17.71
C PHE A 140 0.06 13.59 -17.00
N ILE A 141 -1.11 13.71 -17.64
CA ILE A 141 -2.29 14.41 -17.13
C ILE A 141 -3.47 13.46 -17.00
N THR A 142 -3.48 12.40 -17.82
CA THR A 142 -4.53 11.40 -17.87
C THR A 142 -3.89 10.03 -17.72
N ASN A 143 -4.48 9.19 -16.87
CA ASN A 143 -4.18 7.77 -16.78
C ASN A 143 -5.30 6.99 -17.48
N LEU A 144 -4.91 6.01 -18.30
CA LEU A 144 -5.80 5.16 -19.09
C LEU A 144 -5.46 3.70 -18.85
N GLN A 145 -6.25 3.02 -18.02
CA GLN A 145 -5.95 1.64 -17.63
C GLN A 145 -7.19 0.73 -17.71
N PRO A 146 -7.03 -0.54 -18.14
CA PRO A 146 -8.08 -1.54 -17.99
C PRO A 146 -8.28 -1.86 -16.50
N HIS A 147 -9.52 -1.96 -16.06
CA HIS A 147 -9.83 -2.56 -14.77
C HIS A 147 -11.25 -3.14 -14.78
N SER A 148 -11.54 -3.98 -13.79
CA SER A 148 -12.86 -4.56 -13.57
C SER A 148 -13.96 -3.49 -13.56
N SER A 149 -15.07 -3.74 -14.25
CA SER A 149 -16.27 -2.91 -14.19
C SER A 149 -16.93 -3.03 -12.82
N LEU A 150 -17.40 -1.89 -12.26
CA LEU A 150 -18.13 -1.89 -10.98
C LEU A 150 -19.44 -2.68 -11.05
N GLN A 151 -20.18 -2.67 -12.16
CA GLN A 151 -21.47 -3.37 -12.29
C GLN A 151 -21.32 -4.81 -12.79
N ASN A 152 -20.19 -5.12 -13.43
CA ASN A 152 -19.87 -6.44 -13.91
C ASN A 152 -18.38 -6.74 -13.72
N SER A 153 -18.02 -7.15 -12.51
CA SER A 153 -16.65 -7.44 -12.11
C SER A 153 -16.01 -8.64 -12.82
N SER A 154 -16.74 -9.31 -13.71
CA SER A 154 -16.17 -10.34 -14.58
C SER A 154 -15.62 -9.77 -15.90
N ARG A 155 -15.72 -8.46 -16.14
CA ARG A 155 -15.31 -7.81 -17.40
C ARG A 155 -14.47 -6.58 -17.12
N ASN A 156 -13.39 -6.44 -17.89
CA ASN A 156 -12.56 -5.25 -17.89
C ASN A 156 -13.18 -4.17 -18.78
N ILE A 157 -13.11 -2.92 -18.32
CA ILE A 157 -13.44 -1.70 -19.08
C ILE A 157 -12.24 -0.75 -19.03
N LEU A 158 -12.11 0.15 -19.99
CA LEU A 158 -11.12 1.21 -19.93
C LEU A 158 -11.57 2.28 -18.94
N TRP A 159 -10.83 2.42 -17.84
CA TRP A 159 -10.98 3.52 -16.90
C TRP A 159 -10.13 4.70 -17.33
N VAL A 160 -10.66 5.89 -17.07
CA VAL A 160 -10.07 7.18 -17.42
C VAL A 160 -10.06 8.04 -16.15
N SER A 161 -8.88 8.29 -15.62
CA SER A 161 -8.65 9.10 -14.42
C SER A 161 -7.61 10.19 -14.69
N HIS A 162 -7.41 11.09 -13.73
CA HIS A 162 -6.21 11.90 -13.73
C HIS A 162 -4.98 11.01 -13.54
N ALA A 163 -3.84 11.46 -14.04
CA ALA A 163 -2.55 10.86 -13.67
C ALA A 163 -2.15 11.32 -12.27
N ASP A 164 -1.31 10.53 -11.60
CA ASP A 164 -0.64 10.93 -10.36
C ASP A 164 0.36 12.06 -10.65
N LEU A 165 0.55 12.94 -9.68
CA LEU A 165 1.56 14.00 -9.73
C LEU A 165 2.92 13.47 -9.22
N THR A 166 3.94 14.33 -9.16
CA THR A 166 5.24 13.91 -8.62
C THR A 166 5.18 13.53 -7.14
N LEU A 167 4.32 14.18 -6.38
CA LEU A 167 4.02 13.87 -4.98
C LEU A 167 2.57 13.42 -4.85
N ASP A 168 2.24 12.74 -3.76
CA ASP A 168 0.84 12.48 -3.42
C ASP A 168 0.08 13.79 -3.18
N ASP A 169 -1.21 13.79 -3.50
CA ASP A 169 -2.09 14.96 -3.47
C ASP A 169 -2.00 15.70 -2.12
N GLU A 170 -1.93 14.98 -1.01
CA GLU A 170 -1.89 15.55 0.34
C GLU A 170 -0.66 16.44 0.60
N TYR A 171 0.45 16.23 -0.10
CA TYR A 171 1.62 17.12 -0.03
C TYR A 171 1.34 18.50 -0.61
N TYR A 172 0.55 18.56 -1.69
CA TYR A 172 0.17 19.82 -2.32
C TYR A 172 -0.99 20.50 -1.58
N GLU A 173 -1.92 19.71 -1.05
CA GLU A 173 -3.10 20.23 -0.36
C GLU A 173 -2.79 20.82 1.01
N ASN A 174 -1.75 20.33 1.69
CA ASN A 174 -1.32 20.83 2.98
C ASN A 174 -0.32 22.00 2.79
N PRO A 175 -0.70 23.27 3.04
CA PRO A 175 0.18 24.40 2.75
C PRO A 175 1.45 24.43 3.59
N GLN A 176 1.41 23.83 4.79
CA GLN A 176 2.58 23.77 5.67
C GLN A 176 3.61 22.78 5.12
N VAL A 177 3.15 21.62 4.68
CA VAL A 177 3.99 20.58 4.06
C VAL A 177 4.50 21.07 2.71
N LEU A 178 3.64 21.62 1.84
CA LEU A 178 4.02 22.14 0.53
C LEU A 178 5.15 23.18 0.62
N THR A 179 5.09 24.08 1.60
CA THR A 179 6.13 25.11 1.80
C THR A 179 7.51 24.50 2.10
N TYR A 180 7.56 23.29 2.67
CA TYR A 180 8.81 22.57 2.95
C TYR A 180 9.38 21.89 1.69
N VAL A 181 8.52 21.34 0.83
CA VAL A 181 8.94 20.50 -0.30
C VAL A 181 9.00 21.23 -1.65
N GLU A 182 8.28 22.34 -1.83
CA GLU A 182 8.10 22.97 -3.14
C GLU A 182 9.40 23.40 -3.84
N THR A 183 10.33 24.00 -3.09
CA THR A 183 11.64 24.40 -3.65
C THR A 183 12.49 23.17 -3.96
N ASN A 184 12.42 22.13 -3.14
CA ASN A 184 13.15 20.88 -3.39
C ASN A 184 12.60 20.15 -4.63
N LEU A 185 11.29 20.20 -4.86
CA LEU A 185 10.64 19.64 -6.04
C LEU A 185 11.05 20.40 -7.31
N SER A 186 11.01 21.73 -7.26
CA SER A 186 11.51 22.58 -8.34
C SER A 186 12.98 22.29 -8.66
N ASP A 187 13.84 22.24 -7.63
CA ASP A 187 15.27 21.91 -7.78
C ASP A 187 15.48 20.51 -8.36
N TYR A 188 14.69 19.53 -7.94
CA TYR A 188 14.72 18.16 -8.46
C TYR A 188 14.37 18.13 -9.94
N ALA A 189 13.24 18.74 -10.33
CA ALA A 189 12.80 18.83 -11.72
C ALA A 189 13.84 19.54 -12.61
N SER A 190 14.37 20.66 -12.14
CA SER A 190 15.45 21.39 -12.82
C SER A 190 16.73 20.55 -12.94
N THR A 191 17.07 19.77 -11.93
CA THR A 191 18.22 18.86 -11.97
C THR A 191 18.04 17.82 -13.08
N LEU A 192 16.89 17.14 -13.14
CA LEU A 192 16.62 16.13 -14.15
C LEU A 192 16.66 16.69 -15.58
N LEU A 193 16.02 17.83 -15.81
CA LEU A 193 16.00 18.49 -17.12
C LEU A 193 17.42 18.92 -17.54
N ASN A 194 18.23 19.43 -16.61
CA ASN A 194 19.62 19.79 -16.89
C ASN A 194 20.50 18.59 -17.22
N LEU A 195 20.30 17.44 -16.54
CA LEU A 195 21.07 16.22 -16.79
C LEU A 195 20.82 15.62 -18.19
N THR A 196 19.68 15.96 -18.81
CA THR A 196 19.36 15.54 -20.19
C THR A 196 19.75 16.57 -21.25
N GLU A 197 20.29 17.72 -20.83
CA GLU A 197 20.52 18.90 -21.67
C GLU A 197 19.24 19.41 -22.35
N PHE A 198 18.07 19.17 -21.75
CA PHE A 198 16.79 19.60 -22.30
C PHE A 198 16.74 21.13 -22.44
N GLN A 199 16.43 21.61 -23.65
CA GLN A 199 16.25 23.03 -23.94
C GLN A 199 15.14 23.22 -24.96
N LEU A 200 14.27 24.19 -24.69
CA LEU A 200 13.31 24.69 -25.67
C LEU A 200 14.02 25.49 -26.77
N GLU A 201 13.37 25.62 -27.92
CA GLU A 201 13.85 26.53 -28.98
C GLU A 201 13.73 28.02 -28.59
N THR A 202 12.87 28.31 -27.61
CA THR A 202 12.67 29.63 -27.03
C THR A 202 13.38 29.74 -25.68
N ASN A 203 13.76 30.95 -25.30
CA ASN A 203 14.25 31.26 -23.95
C ASN A 203 13.11 31.87 -23.12
N GLU A 204 11.90 31.28 -23.14
CA GLU A 204 10.72 31.80 -22.42
C GLU A 204 10.88 31.71 -20.90
N TYR A 205 11.53 30.65 -20.40
CA TYR A 205 11.65 30.35 -18.98
C TYR A 205 13.13 30.30 -18.56
N ASP A 206 13.45 30.95 -17.44
CA ASP A 206 14.79 30.95 -16.84
C ASP A 206 15.05 29.70 -15.98
N ASP A 207 14.00 29.08 -15.45
CA ASP A 207 14.02 27.89 -14.62
C ASP A 207 12.85 26.97 -15.00
N TYR A 208 13.15 25.76 -15.46
CA TYR A 208 12.12 24.80 -15.88
C TYR A 208 11.49 24.04 -14.69
N GLY A 209 12.19 23.95 -13.56
CA GLY A 209 11.64 23.36 -12.33
C GLY A 209 10.45 24.16 -11.79
N GLU A 210 10.54 25.49 -11.84
CA GLU A 210 9.44 26.38 -11.46
C GLU A 210 8.23 26.24 -12.39
N VAL A 211 8.46 25.92 -13.67
CA VAL A 211 7.38 25.63 -14.63
C VAL A 211 6.67 24.33 -14.25
N VAL A 212 7.43 23.27 -13.92
CA VAL A 212 6.86 21.99 -13.46
C VAL A 212 6.01 22.20 -12.22
N LEU A 213 6.58 22.80 -11.17
CA LEU A 213 5.87 23.08 -9.92
C LEU A 213 4.60 23.92 -10.17
N SER A 214 4.67 24.93 -11.04
CA SER A 214 3.51 25.76 -11.38
C SER A 214 2.42 25.01 -12.13
N VAL A 215 2.77 24.02 -12.95
CA VAL A 215 1.79 23.18 -13.66
C VAL A 215 1.15 22.21 -12.67
N GLU A 216 1.93 21.52 -11.84
CA GLU A 216 1.39 20.59 -10.84
C GLU A 216 0.48 21.28 -9.84
N LYS A 217 0.83 22.48 -9.36
CA LYS A 217 -0.07 23.31 -8.51
C LYS A 217 -1.40 23.66 -9.17
N GLN A 218 -1.45 23.75 -10.50
CA GLN A 218 -2.72 23.96 -11.21
C GLN A 218 -3.47 22.65 -11.42
N LEU A 219 -2.76 21.52 -11.60
CA LEU A 219 -3.38 20.20 -11.77
C LEU A 219 -4.02 19.70 -10.48
N ILE A 220 -3.36 19.85 -9.33
CA ILE A 220 -3.95 19.49 -8.02
C ILE A 220 -5.24 20.27 -7.76
N GLU A 221 -5.29 21.57 -8.09
CA GLU A 221 -6.53 22.34 -7.99
C GLU A 221 -7.68 21.69 -8.78
N LEU A 222 -7.39 20.99 -9.89
CA LEU A 222 -8.39 20.27 -10.69
C LEU A 222 -8.80 18.92 -10.08
N GLN A 223 -7.86 18.18 -9.50
CA GLN A 223 -8.10 16.89 -8.84
C GLN A 223 -9.08 17.08 -7.66
N ASN A 224 -8.96 18.19 -6.92
CA ASN A 224 -9.92 18.53 -5.85
C ASN A 224 -11.35 18.79 -6.38
N TYR A 225 -11.50 19.29 -7.62
CA TYR A 225 -12.83 19.40 -8.23
C TYR A 225 -13.42 18.05 -8.63
N ALA A 226 -12.60 17.00 -8.74
CA ALA A 226 -13.06 15.64 -8.97
C ALA A 226 -13.81 15.07 -7.76
N GLU A 227 -13.31 15.33 -6.55
CA GLU A 227 -13.97 14.96 -5.29
C GLU A 227 -15.26 15.75 -5.01
N LEU A 228 -15.39 16.91 -5.66
CA LEU A 228 -16.47 17.87 -5.43
C LEU A 228 -17.65 17.73 -6.39
N ASP A 229 -17.77 16.67 -7.20
CA ASP A 229 -18.86 16.52 -8.18
C ASP A 229 -20.25 16.65 -7.50
N PRO A 230 -20.88 17.84 -7.54
CA PRO A 230 -22.01 18.14 -6.66
C PRO A 230 -23.34 17.76 -7.32
N VAL A 231 -23.30 17.17 -8.52
CA VAL A 231 -24.47 17.01 -9.39
C VAL A 231 -24.93 15.55 -9.48
N SER A 232 -24.08 14.56 -9.17
CA SER A 232 -24.47 13.16 -9.16
C SER A 232 -23.92 12.40 -7.95
N THR A 233 -24.67 11.40 -7.49
CA THR A 233 -24.20 10.36 -6.57
C THR A 233 -23.43 9.27 -7.32
N ASP A 234 -23.05 9.50 -8.59
CA ASP A 234 -22.49 8.47 -9.45
C ASP A 234 -20.98 8.41 -9.23
N MET A 235 -20.47 7.19 -8.97
CA MET A 235 -19.04 6.94 -8.71
C MET A 235 -18.15 7.22 -9.93
N TYR A 236 -18.73 7.25 -11.14
CA TYR A 236 -18.04 7.46 -12.42
C TYR A 236 -19.07 7.66 -13.55
N TYR A 237 -18.59 8.03 -14.74
CA TYR A 237 -19.41 8.34 -15.90
C TYR A 237 -19.06 7.49 -17.11
N LEU A 238 -20.07 6.95 -17.79
CA LEU A 238 -19.90 6.17 -19.02
C LEU A 238 -20.06 7.05 -20.26
N PHE A 239 -19.09 6.96 -21.17
CA PHE A 239 -19.16 7.55 -22.50
C PHE A 239 -18.80 6.50 -23.56
N ALA A 240 -19.33 6.62 -24.77
CA ALA A 240 -18.72 5.92 -25.90
C ALA A 240 -17.30 6.50 -26.11
N TYR A 241 -16.32 5.66 -26.45
CA TYR A 241 -14.92 6.09 -26.70
C TYR A 241 -14.85 7.30 -27.63
N LYS A 242 -15.59 7.27 -28.76
CA LYS A 242 -15.63 8.38 -29.72
C LYS A 242 -16.25 9.65 -29.14
N GLU A 243 -17.17 9.53 -28.20
CA GLU A 243 -17.80 10.67 -27.55
C GLU A 243 -16.82 11.32 -26.57
N ALA A 244 -16.14 10.52 -25.74
CA ALA A 244 -15.06 11.00 -24.88
C ALA A 244 -13.95 11.70 -25.68
N ALA A 245 -13.56 11.14 -26.84
CA ALA A 245 -12.56 11.75 -27.73
C ALA A 245 -13.03 13.07 -28.37
N VAL A 246 -14.32 13.26 -28.57
CA VAL A 246 -14.89 14.53 -29.06
C VAL A 246 -15.02 15.55 -27.94
N ASN A 247 -15.39 15.12 -26.73
CA ASN A 247 -15.59 15.99 -25.58
C ASN A 247 -14.24 16.51 -25.03
N TYR A 248 -13.21 15.66 -25.01
CA TYR A 248 -11.89 15.96 -24.46
C TYR A 248 -10.79 15.69 -25.51
N PRO A 249 -10.70 16.53 -26.57
CA PRO A 249 -9.88 16.24 -27.74
C PRO A 249 -8.37 16.24 -27.48
N LEU A 250 -7.87 16.92 -26.43
CA LEU A 250 -6.45 16.89 -26.07
C LEU A 250 -6.17 15.82 -25.01
N VAL A 251 -6.80 15.94 -23.83
CA VAL A 251 -6.44 15.13 -22.65
C VAL A 251 -6.90 13.67 -22.74
N PHE A 252 -7.85 13.36 -23.63
CA PHE A 252 -8.23 11.99 -23.95
C PHE A 252 -8.00 11.66 -25.44
N GLY A 253 -8.62 12.40 -26.37
CA GLY A 253 -8.64 12.04 -27.80
C GLY A 253 -7.24 11.91 -28.43
N ALA A 254 -6.45 12.99 -28.40
CA ALA A 254 -5.08 12.98 -28.94
C ALA A 254 -4.14 12.06 -28.15
N TYR A 255 -4.33 11.97 -26.83
CA TYR A 255 -3.54 11.12 -25.95
C TYR A 255 -3.76 9.63 -26.27
N ALA A 256 -5.01 9.18 -26.29
CA ALA A 256 -5.40 7.81 -26.62
C ALA A 256 -5.03 7.43 -28.07
N GLU A 257 -5.10 8.37 -29.02
CA GLU A 257 -4.57 8.19 -30.38
C GLU A 257 -3.05 7.94 -30.37
N GLY A 258 -2.30 8.69 -29.54
CA GLY A 258 -0.86 8.51 -29.34
C GLY A 258 -0.49 7.15 -28.75
N MET A 259 -1.29 6.68 -27.79
CA MET A 259 -1.15 5.34 -27.21
C MET A 259 -1.44 4.24 -28.24
N GLN A 260 -2.24 4.51 -29.27
CA GLN A 260 -2.72 3.54 -30.26
C GLN A 260 -3.72 2.53 -29.68
N LEU A 261 -4.54 2.94 -28.70
CA LEU A 261 -5.48 2.04 -28.02
C LEU A 261 -6.45 1.32 -28.98
N LEU A 262 -6.99 2.02 -29.99
CA LEU A 262 -7.91 1.39 -30.97
C LEU A 262 -7.21 0.40 -31.91
N ASP A 263 -5.90 0.50 -32.08
CA ASP A 263 -5.12 -0.41 -32.92
C ASP A 263 -4.60 -1.61 -32.10
N ASP A 264 -4.18 -1.36 -30.86
CA ASP A 264 -3.50 -2.33 -29.99
C ASP A 264 -4.43 -3.08 -29.03
N ALA A 265 -5.66 -2.62 -28.79
CA ALA A 265 -6.66 -3.28 -27.94
C ALA A 265 -7.74 -3.99 -28.77
N PRO A 266 -7.72 -5.34 -28.90
CA PRO A 266 -8.57 -6.05 -29.87
C PRO A 266 -10.08 -5.93 -29.67
N ALA A 267 -10.52 -5.71 -28.43
CA ALA A 267 -11.94 -5.59 -28.08
C ALA A 267 -12.42 -4.13 -27.95
N LEU A 268 -11.51 -3.15 -28.04
CA LEU A 268 -11.87 -1.74 -27.98
C LEU A 268 -12.30 -1.24 -29.37
N THR A 269 -13.40 -0.50 -29.41
CA THR A 269 -13.92 0.13 -30.62
C THR A 269 -14.36 1.55 -30.33
N GLU A 270 -14.58 2.36 -31.36
CA GLU A 270 -15.13 3.72 -31.21
C GLU A 270 -16.49 3.77 -30.47
N ASP A 271 -17.24 2.66 -30.50
CA ASP A 271 -18.56 2.52 -29.84
C ASP A 271 -18.46 1.86 -28.45
N SER A 272 -17.28 1.40 -28.02
CA SER A 272 -17.08 0.81 -26.70
C SER A 272 -17.28 1.85 -25.61
N GLU A 273 -17.88 1.44 -24.49
CA GLU A 273 -18.01 2.30 -23.31
C GLU A 273 -16.66 2.42 -22.60
N VAL A 274 -16.36 3.62 -22.10
CA VAL A 274 -15.20 3.95 -21.26
C VAL A 274 -15.71 4.64 -19.98
N ALA A 275 -15.03 4.41 -18.87
CA ALA A 275 -15.44 4.85 -17.54
C ALA A 275 -14.56 6.01 -17.06
N LEU A 276 -15.11 7.23 -17.02
CA LEU A 276 -14.42 8.43 -16.53
C LEU A 276 -14.71 8.61 -15.03
N LEU A 277 -13.67 8.67 -14.20
CA LEU A 277 -13.85 8.90 -12.75
C LEU A 277 -14.46 10.26 -12.43
N SER A 278 -14.12 11.31 -13.20
CA SER A 278 -14.68 12.64 -12.98
C SER A 278 -14.81 13.45 -14.26
N ILE A 279 -16.03 13.88 -14.60
CA ILE A 279 -16.27 14.82 -15.71
C ILE A 279 -15.65 16.19 -15.41
N SER A 280 -15.83 16.67 -14.18
CA SER A 280 -15.37 18.01 -13.76
C SER A 280 -13.85 18.16 -13.94
N TYR A 281 -13.08 17.12 -13.59
CA TYR A 281 -11.65 17.09 -13.83
C TYR A 281 -11.34 17.25 -15.34
N PHE A 282 -11.90 16.39 -16.19
CA PHE A 282 -11.55 16.40 -17.62
C PHE A 282 -11.99 17.67 -18.35
N GLU A 283 -13.13 18.26 -17.99
CA GLU A 283 -13.55 19.58 -18.51
C GLU A 283 -12.53 20.66 -18.14
N LYS A 284 -12.06 20.67 -16.89
CA LYS A 284 -11.10 21.64 -16.38
C LYS A 284 -9.69 21.41 -16.91
N ALA A 285 -9.28 20.15 -17.06
CA ALA A 285 -7.98 19.79 -17.61
C ALA A 285 -7.89 20.22 -19.08
N GLU A 286 -8.94 19.99 -19.88
CA GLU A 286 -9.01 20.44 -21.27
C GLU A 286 -8.94 21.98 -21.38
N GLU A 287 -9.59 22.71 -20.46
CA GLU A 287 -9.49 24.17 -20.34
C GLU A 287 -8.05 24.61 -19.98
N LEU A 288 -7.46 24.02 -18.94
CA LEU A 288 -6.12 24.35 -18.45
C LEU A 288 -5.07 24.16 -19.54
N VAL A 289 -5.02 22.98 -20.18
CA VAL A 289 -4.01 22.68 -21.20
C VAL A 289 -4.18 23.56 -22.44
N SER A 290 -5.39 24.05 -22.72
CA SER A 290 -5.64 25.03 -23.78
C SER A 290 -5.10 26.42 -23.44
N LEU A 291 -5.03 26.79 -22.16
CA LEU A 291 -4.54 28.09 -21.67
C LEU A 291 -3.02 28.14 -21.47
N LEU A 292 -2.40 27.05 -20.98
CA LEU A 292 -0.95 26.96 -20.77
C LEU A 292 -0.19 27.17 -22.09
N SER A 293 1.01 27.79 -22.04
CA SER A 293 1.84 27.93 -23.26
C SER A 293 2.27 26.54 -23.75
N LEU A 294 2.49 26.39 -25.07
CA LEU A 294 2.98 25.11 -25.62
C LEU A 294 4.32 24.72 -25.00
N ASP A 295 5.17 25.72 -24.72
CA ASP A 295 6.48 25.53 -24.12
C ASP A 295 6.38 25.08 -22.66
N ALA A 296 5.42 25.59 -21.87
CA ALA A 296 5.14 25.07 -20.52
C ALA A 296 4.71 23.60 -20.55
N LEU A 297 3.82 23.25 -21.49
CA LEU A 297 3.38 21.85 -21.66
C LEU A 297 4.54 20.95 -22.09
N LYS A 298 5.43 21.41 -22.98
CA LYS A 298 6.63 20.67 -23.38
C LYS A 298 7.56 20.41 -22.20
N VAL A 299 7.77 21.41 -21.35
CA VAL A 299 8.59 21.27 -20.13
C VAL A 299 7.99 20.22 -19.20
N TYR A 300 6.69 20.30 -18.92
CA TYR A 300 6.02 19.35 -18.04
C TYR A 300 6.06 17.91 -18.60
N VAL A 301 5.73 17.72 -19.88
CA VAL A 301 5.79 16.41 -20.55
C VAL A 301 7.22 15.87 -20.59
N ALA A 302 8.24 16.72 -20.80
CA ALA A 302 9.63 16.30 -20.74
C ALA A 302 10.03 15.86 -19.33
N PHE A 303 9.68 16.63 -18.31
CA PHE A 303 9.98 16.27 -16.93
C PHE A 303 9.31 14.96 -16.52
N ALA A 304 8.00 14.78 -16.76
CA ALA A 304 7.29 13.54 -16.43
C ALA A 304 7.93 12.32 -17.13
N TYR A 305 8.31 12.45 -18.40
CA TYR A 305 9.01 11.39 -19.14
C TYR A 305 10.38 11.08 -18.52
N ILE A 306 11.16 12.09 -18.12
CA ILE A 306 12.48 11.86 -17.50
C ILE A 306 12.33 11.28 -16.09
N ASN A 307 11.40 11.79 -15.29
CA ASN A 307 11.14 11.36 -13.92
C ASN A 307 10.80 9.86 -13.87
N ASN A 308 9.94 9.39 -14.79
CA ASN A 308 9.58 7.97 -14.93
C ASN A 308 10.81 7.05 -15.05
N PHE A 309 11.88 7.51 -15.71
CA PHE A 309 13.10 6.73 -15.92
C PHE A 309 14.26 7.07 -14.99
N ALA A 310 14.15 8.11 -14.14
CA ALA A 310 15.28 8.64 -13.38
C ALA A 310 15.99 7.58 -12.53
N LYS A 311 15.24 6.67 -11.89
CA LYS A 311 15.78 5.57 -11.08
C LYS A 311 16.52 4.48 -11.89
N PHE A 312 16.36 4.45 -13.21
CA PHE A 312 16.93 3.42 -14.10
C PHE A 312 18.11 3.89 -14.95
N LEU A 313 18.47 5.17 -14.89
CA LEU A 313 19.53 5.77 -15.71
C LEU A 313 20.91 5.71 -15.03
N SER A 314 21.80 6.63 -15.38
CA SER A 314 23.13 6.81 -14.79
C SER A 314 23.10 7.34 -13.35
N ASP A 315 24.24 7.22 -12.65
CA ASP A 315 24.42 7.63 -11.25
C ASP A 315 23.88 9.04 -10.93
N PRO A 316 24.09 10.08 -11.75
CA PRO A 316 23.56 11.42 -11.45
C PRO A 316 22.03 11.47 -11.35
N PHE A 317 21.32 10.68 -12.15
CA PHE A 317 19.85 10.62 -12.10
C PHE A 317 19.38 9.86 -10.87
N VAL A 318 19.98 8.69 -10.60
CA VAL A 318 19.67 7.89 -9.41
C VAL A 318 19.95 8.71 -8.14
N ALA A 319 21.07 9.43 -8.09
CA ALA A 319 21.42 10.27 -6.96
C ALA A 319 20.44 11.45 -6.78
N ALA A 320 19.99 12.08 -7.87
CA ALA A 320 18.99 13.14 -7.80
C ALA A 320 17.63 12.60 -7.28
N HIS A 321 17.20 11.46 -7.80
CA HIS A 321 15.97 10.78 -7.39
C HIS A 321 16.02 10.37 -5.91
N VAL A 322 17.08 9.67 -5.48
CA VAL A 322 17.27 9.23 -4.08
C VAL A 322 17.36 10.44 -3.14
N LYS A 323 18.09 11.49 -3.52
CA LYS A 323 18.20 12.70 -2.70
C LYS A 323 16.82 13.32 -2.45
N PHE A 324 15.98 13.41 -3.47
CA PHE A 324 14.65 13.99 -3.32
C PHE A 324 13.71 13.03 -2.58
N PHE A 325 13.40 11.86 -3.15
CA PHE A 325 12.37 10.96 -2.64
C PHE A 325 12.75 10.22 -1.35
N ARG A 326 14.03 9.94 -1.10
CA ARG A 326 14.42 9.29 0.17
C ARG A 326 14.99 10.29 1.18
N GLY A 327 15.81 11.22 0.71
CA GLY A 327 16.46 12.20 1.58
C GLY A 327 15.54 13.31 2.06
N VAL A 328 14.96 14.08 1.13
CA VAL A 328 14.09 15.23 1.47
C VAL A 328 12.75 14.77 2.00
N MET A 329 12.12 13.79 1.33
CA MET A 329 10.75 13.37 1.65
C MET A 329 10.68 12.43 2.85
N LEU A 330 11.66 11.53 3.01
CA LEU A 330 11.60 10.46 4.02
C LEU A 330 12.76 10.49 5.02
N GLY A 331 13.64 11.49 4.97
CA GLY A 331 14.69 11.70 5.98
C GLY A 331 15.89 10.74 5.92
N ALA A 332 16.02 9.92 4.87
CA ALA A 332 17.18 9.02 4.75
C ALA A 332 18.49 9.81 4.55
N GLU A 333 19.51 9.52 5.35
CA GLU A 333 20.80 10.22 5.33
C GLU A 333 21.78 9.66 4.30
N ALA A 334 21.53 8.45 3.79
CA ALA A 334 22.34 7.76 2.81
C ALA A 334 21.48 6.97 1.79
N SER A 335 22.10 6.60 0.67
CA SER A 335 21.48 5.69 -0.30
C SER A 335 21.61 4.24 0.16
N LEU A 336 20.61 3.42 -0.19
CA LEU A 336 20.71 1.98 -0.14
C LEU A 336 21.89 1.47 -0.98
N SER A 337 22.36 0.25 -0.67
CA SER A 337 23.35 -0.42 -1.51
C SER A 337 22.78 -0.66 -2.92
N LEU A 338 23.65 -0.63 -3.94
CA LEU A 338 23.23 -0.93 -5.31
C LEU A 338 22.61 -2.34 -5.42
N GLU A 339 23.10 -3.30 -4.63
CA GLU A 339 22.54 -4.66 -4.57
C GLU A 339 21.08 -4.64 -4.11
N LYS A 340 20.75 -3.92 -3.01
CA LYS A 340 19.36 -3.79 -2.54
C LYS A 340 18.47 -3.12 -3.57
N ILE A 341 18.92 -2.00 -4.16
CA ILE A 341 18.20 -1.30 -5.23
C ILE A 341 17.91 -2.23 -6.42
N CYS A 342 18.90 -3.06 -6.81
CA CYS A 342 18.73 -3.97 -7.94
C CYS A 342 17.83 -5.18 -7.60
N VAL A 343 17.78 -5.64 -6.35
CA VAL A 343 16.80 -6.65 -5.91
C VAL A 343 15.39 -6.07 -5.96
N GLU A 344 15.19 -4.86 -5.43
CA GLU A 344 13.89 -4.14 -5.49
C GLU A 344 13.43 -4.00 -6.93
N HIS A 345 14.30 -3.57 -7.86
CA HIS A 345 13.95 -3.49 -9.29
C HIS A 345 13.57 -4.84 -9.90
N VAL A 346 14.18 -5.95 -9.47
CA VAL A 346 13.79 -7.29 -9.93
C VAL A 346 12.39 -7.65 -9.44
N ILE A 347 12.05 -7.33 -8.19
CA ILE A 347 10.73 -7.57 -7.61
C ILE A 347 9.69 -6.68 -8.30
N ASP A 348 9.97 -5.39 -8.52
CA ASP A 348 9.01 -4.44 -9.10
C ASP A 348 8.75 -4.70 -10.59
N LEU A 349 9.79 -5.01 -11.37
CA LEU A 349 9.67 -5.14 -12.82
C LEU A 349 9.31 -6.56 -13.25
N LEU A 350 9.60 -7.57 -12.43
CA LEU A 350 9.31 -8.98 -12.71
C LEU A 350 8.66 -9.68 -11.49
N PRO A 351 7.54 -9.16 -10.94
CA PRO A 351 7.01 -9.56 -9.64
C PRO A 351 6.72 -11.04 -9.51
N VAL A 352 6.07 -11.66 -10.50
CA VAL A 352 5.74 -13.10 -10.44
C VAL A 352 6.98 -13.97 -10.65
N HIS A 353 7.94 -13.55 -11.49
CA HIS A 353 9.19 -14.30 -11.68
C HIS A 353 10.08 -14.25 -10.43
N ALA A 354 10.20 -13.07 -9.80
CA ALA A 354 10.90 -12.91 -8.53
C ALA A 354 10.24 -13.73 -7.42
N GLY A 355 8.91 -13.68 -7.35
CA GLY A 355 8.10 -14.45 -6.42
C GLY A 355 8.25 -15.97 -6.59
N ALA A 356 8.15 -16.48 -7.81
CA ALA A 356 8.34 -17.90 -8.11
C ALA A 356 9.78 -18.34 -7.80
N ALA A 357 10.78 -17.51 -8.11
CA ALA A 357 12.17 -17.78 -7.75
C ALA A 357 12.36 -17.87 -6.24
N TYR A 358 11.76 -16.95 -5.47
CA TYR A 358 11.77 -16.97 -4.00
C TYR A 358 11.15 -18.26 -3.45
N VAL A 359 9.93 -18.61 -3.88
CA VAL A 359 9.23 -19.83 -3.42
C VAL A 359 9.98 -21.11 -3.80
N ALA A 360 10.58 -21.17 -5.00
CA ALA A 360 11.36 -22.33 -5.44
C ALA A 360 12.63 -22.57 -4.62
N HIS A 361 13.12 -21.55 -3.89
CA HIS A 361 14.30 -21.64 -3.02
C HIS A 361 13.95 -21.85 -1.53
N ARG A 362 12.67 -22.13 -1.23
CA ARG A 362 12.19 -22.41 0.12
C ARG A 362 11.66 -23.84 0.22
N ASP A 363 12.38 -24.69 0.95
CA ASP A 363 12.05 -26.12 1.13
C ASP A 363 10.80 -26.37 2.01
N ASP A 364 10.33 -25.35 2.74
CA ASP A 364 9.26 -25.41 3.73
C ASP A 364 7.88 -24.95 3.22
N MET A 365 7.77 -24.52 1.96
CA MET A 365 6.56 -23.89 1.42
C MET A 365 5.32 -24.78 1.48
N LYS A 366 5.48 -26.10 1.26
CA LYS A 366 4.36 -27.03 1.39
C LYS A 366 3.82 -27.09 2.83
N GLU A 367 4.72 -27.23 3.82
CA GLU A 367 4.31 -27.28 5.24
C GLU A 367 3.70 -25.95 5.68
N THR A 368 4.27 -24.85 5.21
CA THR A 368 3.80 -23.48 5.45
C THR A 368 2.38 -23.28 4.93
N GLY A 369 2.12 -23.64 3.67
CA GLY A 369 0.78 -23.54 3.06
C GLY A 369 -0.26 -24.41 3.75
N ASP A 370 0.08 -25.67 4.06
CA ASP A 370 -0.81 -26.59 4.77
C ASP A 370 -1.21 -26.04 6.16
N ALA A 371 -0.24 -25.45 6.88
CA ALA A 371 -0.47 -24.87 8.20
C ALA A 371 -1.26 -23.55 8.13
N PHE A 372 -0.99 -22.71 7.14
CA PHE A 372 -1.69 -21.45 6.91
C PHE A 372 -3.17 -21.69 6.61
N ILE A 373 -3.51 -22.55 5.64
CA ILE A 373 -4.91 -22.82 5.29
C ILE A 373 -5.68 -23.42 6.48
N ALA A 374 -5.06 -24.32 7.25
CA ALA A 374 -5.69 -24.86 8.45
C ALA A 374 -5.94 -23.80 9.54
N MET A 375 -5.13 -22.74 9.61
CA MET A 375 -5.40 -21.59 10.48
C MET A 375 -6.50 -20.70 9.89
N LEU A 376 -6.44 -20.42 8.60
CA LEU A 376 -7.40 -19.56 7.89
C LEU A 376 -8.83 -20.12 7.95
N ASP A 377 -9.00 -21.43 7.75
CA ASP A 377 -10.31 -22.10 7.88
C ASP A 377 -10.95 -21.84 9.25
N GLU A 378 -10.14 -21.87 10.32
CA GLU A 378 -10.63 -21.61 11.68
C GLU A 378 -10.99 -20.13 11.92
N ILE A 379 -10.30 -19.21 11.24
CA ILE A 379 -10.59 -17.76 11.27
C ILE A 379 -11.87 -17.47 10.49
N LEU A 380 -12.06 -18.07 9.31
CA LEU A 380 -13.29 -17.98 8.53
C LEU A 380 -14.49 -18.53 9.32
N ASP A 381 -14.31 -19.66 10.00
CA ASP A 381 -15.33 -20.20 10.91
C ASP A 381 -15.66 -19.23 12.04
N ALA A 382 -14.65 -18.61 12.66
CA ALA A 382 -14.85 -17.61 13.71
C ALA A 382 -15.59 -16.37 13.19
N MET A 383 -15.24 -15.86 11.99
CA MET A 383 -15.94 -14.75 11.36
C MET A 383 -17.39 -15.12 11.05
N ALA A 384 -17.65 -16.33 10.53
CA ALA A 384 -19.00 -16.80 10.27
C ALA A 384 -19.84 -16.89 11.56
N GLN A 385 -19.26 -17.35 12.67
CA GLN A 385 -19.96 -17.35 13.97
C GLN A 385 -20.21 -15.93 14.49
N ASN A 386 -19.25 -15.05 14.30
CA ASN A 386 -19.35 -13.66 14.67
C ASN A 386 -20.52 -12.98 13.91
N ILE A 387 -20.52 -13.06 12.57
CA ILE A 387 -21.63 -12.58 11.71
C ILE A 387 -22.97 -13.18 12.14
N LYS A 388 -23.05 -14.44 12.57
CA LYS A 388 -24.30 -15.06 13.04
C LYS A 388 -24.85 -14.46 14.32
N THR A 389 -24.02 -13.82 15.14
CA THR A 389 -24.37 -13.39 16.50
C THR A 389 -24.41 -11.87 16.70
N LEU A 390 -23.83 -11.09 15.79
CA LEU A 390 -23.92 -9.61 15.81
C LEU A 390 -25.37 -9.15 15.89
N ASP A 391 -25.74 -8.43 16.93
CA ASP A 391 -27.12 -8.01 17.21
C ASP A 391 -27.61 -6.87 16.31
N TRP A 392 -26.66 -6.13 15.74
CA TRP A 392 -26.89 -4.96 14.90
C TRP A 392 -27.18 -5.29 13.42
N LEU A 393 -26.93 -6.54 13.00
CA LEU A 393 -27.29 -7.03 11.66
C LEU A 393 -28.74 -7.50 11.61
N ASP A 394 -29.53 -6.96 10.69
CA ASP A 394 -30.80 -7.59 10.32
C ASP A 394 -30.60 -8.96 9.64
N GLU A 395 -31.64 -9.79 9.59
CA GLU A 395 -31.53 -11.16 9.07
C GLU A 395 -31.25 -11.25 7.56
N GLN A 396 -31.69 -10.26 6.78
CA GLN A 396 -31.40 -10.20 5.35
C GLN A 396 -29.92 -9.90 5.15
N THR A 397 -29.40 -8.84 5.78
CA THR A 397 -27.99 -8.43 5.65
C THR A 397 -27.07 -9.52 6.20
N ARG A 398 -27.44 -10.16 7.31
CA ARG A 398 -26.71 -11.31 7.87
C ARG A 398 -26.60 -12.47 6.88
N THR A 399 -27.68 -12.80 6.19
CA THR A 399 -27.68 -13.87 5.18
C THR A 399 -26.76 -13.52 4.01
N SER A 400 -26.81 -12.27 3.53
CA SER A 400 -25.93 -11.79 2.46
C SER A 400 -24.46 -11.78 2.87
N ALA A 401 -24.15 -11.33 4.09
CA ALA A 401 -22.78 -11.30 4.61
C ALA A 401 -22.18 -12.72 4.73
N LEU A 402 -22.97 -13.69 5.20
CA LEU A 402 -22.57 -15.10 5.22
C LEU A 402 -22.38 -15.65 3.80
N SER A 403 -23.22 -15.25 2.84
CA SER A 403 -23.05 -15.66 1.46
C SER A 403 -21.79 -15.07 0.82
N LYS A 404 -21.43 -13.82 1.16
CA LYS A 404 -20.20 -13.18 0.69
C LYS A 404 -18.96 -13.86 1.28
N LEU A 405 -19.00 -14.20 2.57
CA LEU A 405 -17.93 -14.95 3.23
C LEU A 405 -17.76 -16.36 2.63
N ASP A 406 -18.87 -17.04 2.32
CA ASP A 406 -18.86 -18.40 1.72
C ASP A 406 -18.27 -18.43 0.29
N THR A 407 -18.28 -17.29 -0.41
CA THR A 407 -17.69 -17.13 -1.74
C THR A 407 -16.36 -16.37 -1.72
N LEU A 408 -15.75 -16.18 -0.55
CA LEU A 408 -14.44 -15.56 -0.44
C LEU A 408 -13.40 -16.49 -1.05
N ASP A 409 -12.67 -16.00 -2.04
CA ASP A 409 -11.58 -16.73 -2.68
C ASP A 409 -10.25 -16.48 -1.96
N VAL A 410 -9.35 -17.46 -2.00
CA VAL A 410 -8.07 -17.41 -1.27
C VAL A 410 -6.93 -17.78 -2.20
N MET A 411 -6.04 -16.83 -2.44
CA MET A 411 -4.75 -17.08 -3.10
C MET A 411 -3.63 -17.02 -2.07
N TYR A 412 -2.65 -17.90 -2.18
CA TYR A 412 -1.59 -17.97 -1.19
C TYR A 412 -0.32 -18.60 -1.73
N LEU A 413 0.81 -18.31 -1.07
CA LEU A 413 2.18 -18.69 -1.45
C LEU A 413 2.64 -18.03 -2.75
N ALA A 414 2.18 -18.51 -3.90
CA ALA A 414 2.64 -18.05 -5.20
C ALA A 414 1.63 -18.33 -6.32
N PRO A 415 1.75 -17.60 -7.45
CA PRO A 415 1.10 -17.95 -8.70
C PRO A 415 1.42 -19.38 -9.15
N ASP A 416 0.52 -19.99 -9.92
CA ASP A 416 0.75 -21.31 -10.49
C ASP A 416 1.56 -21.26 -11.79
N ASP A 417 1.89 -22.44 -12.33
CA ASP A 417 2.67 -22.57 -13.57
C ASP A 417 1.97 -21.93 -14.79
N GLU A 418 0.63 -21.87 -14.82
CA GLU A 418 -0.13 -21.29 -15.93
C GLU A 418 0.01 -19.75 -15.93
N GLN A 419 -0.10 -19.12 -14.76
CA GLN A 419 0.13 -17.69 -14.61
C GLN A 419 1.58 -17.30 -14.93
N LEU A 420 2.55 -18.13 -14.52
CA LEU A 420 3.96 -17.95 -14.87
C LEU A 420 4.20 -18.03 -16.39
N GLU A 421 3.59 -19.01 -17.06
CA GLU A 421 3.67 -19.13 -18.52
C GLU A 421 3.05 -17.91 -19.21
N LYS A 422 1.88 -17.45 -18.74
CA LYS A 422 1.18 -16.27 -19.26
C LYS A 422 2.02 -15.00 -19.16
N GLU A 423 2.70 -14.76 -18.04
CA GLU A 423 3.57 -13.57 -17.93
C GLU A 423 4.86 -13.67 -18.73
N ALA A 424 5.36 -14.90 -18.95
CA ALA A 424 6.46 -15.12 -19.88
C ALA A 424 6.04 -14.88 -21.35
N GLU A 425 4.74 -14.89 -21.68
CA GLU A 425 4.23 -14.55 -23.01
C GLU A 425 4.51 -13.08 -23.35
N GLY A 426 5.63 -12.84 -24.02
CA GLY A 426 6.08 -11.50 -24.40
C GLY A 426 7.51 -11.20 -23.96
N LEU A 427 8.00 -11.89 -22.92
CA LEU A 427 9.36 -11.74 -22.39
C LEU A 427 10.24 -12.92 -22.80
N ALA A 428 10.83 -12.87 -24.00
CA ALA A 428 11.63 -14.00 -24.51
C ALA A 428 13.02 -14.12 -23.86
N LYS A 429 13.68 -12.99 -23.59
CA LYS A 429 15.01 -12.91 -22.96
C LYS A 429 15.39 -11.45 -22.67
N LEU A 430 16.06 -11.19 -21.55
CA LEU A 430 16.67 -9.90 -21.23
C LEU A 430 18.18 -9.89 -21.51
N ASP A 431 18.72 -8.71 -21.81
CA ASP A 431 20.16 -8.52 -22.02
C ASP A 431 20.84 -8.20 -20.67
N PRO A 432 21.78 -9.02 -20.19
CA PRO A 432 22.46 -8.81 -18.91
C PRO A 432 23.41 -7.60 -18.91
N THR A 433 23.50 -6.83 -19.99
CA THR A 433 24.36 -5.65 -20.13
C THR A 433 23.62 -4.37 -20.52
N ALA A 434 22.30 -4.42 -20.72
CA ALA A 434 21.50 -3.27 -21.17
C ALA A 434 20.29 -3.02 -20.26
N PHE A 435 20.52 -2.38 -19.11
CA PHE A 435 19.48 -2.20 -18.09
C PHE A 435 18.31 -1.36 -18.59
N PHE A 436 18.57 -0.20 -19.20
CA PHE A 436 17.51 0.66 -19.73
C PHE A 436 16.66 -0.05 -20.78
N ASP A 437 17.30 -0.73 -21.74
CA ASP A 437 16.58 -1.46 -22.80
C ASP A 437 15.70 -2.58 -22.21
N ASN A 438 16.14 -3.24 -21.15
CA ASN A 438 15.31 -4.22 -20.44
C ASN A 438 14.09 -3.56 -19.79
N VAL A 439 14.27 -2.41 -19.11
CA VAL A 439 13.18 -1.67 -18.47
C VAL A 439 12.15 -1.20 -19.51
N ASP A 440 12.61 -0.56 -20.60
CA ASP A 440 11.74 -0.11 -21.70
C ASP A 440 10.97 -1.27 -22.35
N PHE A 441 11.64 -2.41 -22.54
CA PHE A 441 11.02 -3.62 -23.07
C PHE A 441 9.96 -4.19 -22.12
N ILE A 442 10.23 -4.25 -20.81
CA ILE A 442 9.28 -4.72 -19.80
C ILE A 442 8.05 -3.81 -19.77
N TYR A 443 8.22 -2.49 -19.69
CA TYR A 443 7.10 -1.56 -19.71
C TYR A 443 6.27 -1.65 -21.00
N THR A 444 6.94 -1.81 -22.15
CA THR A 444 6.23 -2.00 -23.42
C THR A 444 5.44 -3.30 -23.44
N ALA A 445 5.98 -4.40 -22.90
CA ALA A 445 5.28 -5.68 -22.80
C ALA A 445 4.07 -5.59 -21.87
N GLN A 446 4.21 -4.92 -20.72
CA GLN A 446 3.12 -4.65 -19.78
C GLN A 446 2.03 -3.81 -20.43
N TYR A 447 2.38 -2.75 -21.16
CA TYR A 447 1.41 -1.95 -21.91
C TYR A 447 0.60 -2.82 -22.88
N VAL A 448 1.26 -3.71 -23.63
CA VAL A 448 0.57 -4.64 -24.54
C VAL A 448 -0.36 -5.58 -23.76
N ALA A 449 0.07 -6.15 -22.63
CA ALA A 449 -0.80 -6.99 -21.81
C ALA A 449 -2.06 -6.22 -21.33
N LEU A 450 -1.88 -4.98 -20.87
CA LEU A 450 -2.96 -4.11 -20.45
C LEU A 450 -3.93 -3.79 -21.61
N THR A 451 -3.45 -3.48 -22.83
CA THR A 451 -4.37 -3.23 -23.95
C THR A 451 -5.19 -4.46 -24.32
N TRP A 452 -4.65 -5.66 -24.17
CA TRP A 452 -5.37 -6.91 -24.38
C TRP A 452 -6.43 -7.18 -23.30
N ALA A 453 -6.21 -6.69 -22.07
CA ALA A 453 -7.20 -6.80 -21.01
C ALA A 453 -8.43 -5.91 -21.24
N ILE A 454 -8.32 -4.80 -21.99
CA ILE A 454 -9.45 -3.89 -22.26
C ILE A 454 -10.59 -4.66 -22.95
N GLY A 455 -11.76 -4.71 -22.30
CA GLY A 455 -12.93 -5.40 -22.83
C GLY A 455 -12.89 -6.93 -22.71
N ALA A 456 -11.79 -7.52 -22.24
CA ALA A 456 -11.68 -8.95 -21.99
C ALA A 456 -12.41 -9.37 -20.70
N ASP A 457 -12.49 -10.68 -20.48
CA ASP A 457 -12.90 -11.21 -19.18
C ASP A 457 -11.80 -10.92 -18.14
N VAL A 458 -12.20 -10.64 -16.90
CA VAL A 458 -11.26 -10.40 -15.79
C VAL A 458 -10.56 -11.71 -15.45
N ASP A 459 -9.23 -11.65 -15.36
CA ASP A 459 -8.46 -12.73 -14.81
C ASP A 459 -8.53 -12.68 -13.28
N ARG A 460 -9.01 -13.76 -12.67
CA ARG A 460 -9.13 -13.86 -11.20
C ARG A 460 -7.93 -14.54 -10.55
N ASP A 461 -7.02 -15.07 -11.37
CA ASP A 461 -5.80 -15.72 -10.93
C ASP A 461 -4.59 -14.76 -11.02
N GLU A 462 -4.81 -13.51 -11.44
CA GLU A 462 -3.81 -12.44 -11.50
C GLU A 462 -3.50 -11.90 -10.09
N TRP A 463 -2.22 -11.79 -9.77
CA TRP A 463 -1.76 -11.29 -8.47
C TRP A 463 -1.46 -9.79 -8.54
N GLY A 464 -1.99 -9.02 -7.59
CA GLY A 464 -1.66 -7.60 -7.42
C GLY A 464 -0.29 -7.30 -6.78
N MET A 465 0.44 -8.32 -6.32
CA MET A 465 1.79 -8.17 -5.75
C MET A 465 2.63 -9.44 -5.94
N SER A 466 3.95 -9.29 -5.84
CA SER A 466 4.86 -10.45 -5.90
C SER A 466 4.62 -11.41 -4.75
N ALA A 467 4.77 -12.72 -4.99
CA ALA A 467 4.87 -13.72 -3.94
C ALA A 467 6.05 -13.47 -2.96
N ALA A 468 7.06 -12.69 -3.39
CA ALA A 468 8.15 -12.20 -2.57
C ALA A 468 7.87 -10.82 -1.95
N SER A 469 6.64 -10.62 -1.44
CA SER A 469 6.24 -9.42 -0.70
C SER A 469 5.89 -9.78 0.74
N ALA A 470 6.36 -9.02 1.71
CA ALA A 470 5.95 -9.15 3.11
C ALA A 470 4.67 -8.33 3.36
N ASN A 471 3.58 -8.69 2.68
CA ASN A 471 2.29 -8.01 2.77
C ASN A 471 1.12 -8.99 2.55
N ALA A 472 -0.12 -8.53 2.67
CA ALA A 472 -1.35 -9.23 2.29
C ALA A 472 -2.35 -8.21 1.72
N TYR A 473 -3.41 -8.68 1.04
CA TYR A 473 -4.46 -7.76 0.56
C TYR A 473 -5.81 -8.45 0.33
N TYR A 474 -6.86 -7.63 0.31
CA TYR A 474 -8.20 -7.96 -0.16
C TYR A 474 -8.51 -7.28 -1.50
N SER A 475 -9.00 -8.04 -2.47
CA SER A 475 -9.55 -7.53 -3.73
C SER A 475 -11.08 -7.55 -3.70
N PRO A 476 -11.76 -6.39 -3.69
CA PRO A 476 -13.23 -6.31 -3.66
C PRO A 476 -13.88 -6.83 -4.94
N TYR A 477 -13.25 -6.63 -6.10
CA TYR A 477 -13.79 -7.02 -7.42
C TYR A 477 -13.80 -8.54 -7.63
N ALA A 478 -12.84 -9.25 -7.02
CA ALA A 478 -12.78 -10.71 -7.02
C ALA A 478 -13.46 -11.32 -5.79
N ASN A 479 -13.69 -10.53 -4.73
CA ASN A 479 -14.00 -11.01 -3.39
C ASN A 479 -12.98 -12.05 -2.93
N GLN A 480 -11.71 -11.63 -2.89
CA GLN A 480 -10.56 -12.50 -2.77
C GLN A 480 -9.57 -11.93 -1.76
N ILE A 481 -8.98 -12.79 -0.93
CA ILE A 481 -7.85 -12.44 -0.06
C ILE A 481 -6.59 -13.14 -0.57
N VAL A 482 -5.45 -12.47 -0.47
CA VAL A 482 -4.19 -12.96 -1.04
C VAL A 482 -3.05 -12.83 -0.03
N PHE A 483 -2.32 -13.93 0.15
CA PHE A 483 -1.20 -14.03 1.08
C PHE A 483 0.08 -14.53 0.38
N PRO A 484 0.94 -13.63 -0.09
CA PRO A 484 2.29 -13.95 -0.58
C PRO A 484 3.11 -14.85 0.35
N ALA A 485 3.98 -15.68 -0.21
CA ALA A 485 4.94 -16.44 0.58
C ALA A 485 5.87 -15.55 1.43
N GLY A 486 6.10 -14.31 1.00
CA GLY A 486 6.95 -13.34 1.70
C GLY A 486 6.46 -12.92 3.08
N ILE A 487 5.15 -12.92 3.35
CA ILE A 487 4.60 -12.70 4.70
C ILE A 487 4.49 -14.00 5.51
N MET A 488 4.51 -15.17 4.85
CA MET A 488 4.39 -16.48 5.50
C MET A 488 5.71 -17.00 6.07
N GLN A 489 6.39 -16.17 6.84
CA GLN A 489 7.67 -16.49 7.47
C GLN A 489 7.86 -15.74 8.79
N SER A 490 8.91 -16.09 9.52
CA SER A 490 9.23 -15.43 10.79
C SER A 490 9.52 -13.93 10.57
N PRO A 491 9.04 -13.03 11.45
CA PRO A 491 8.31 -13.31 12.69
C PRO A 491 6.79 -13.43 12.55
N PHE A 492 6.20 -13.16 11.38
CA PHE A 492 4.75 -13.25 11.16
C PHE A 492 4.22 -14.68 11.33
N PHE A 493 4.95 -15.67 10.82
CA PHE A 493 4.50 -17.07 10.78
C PHE A 493 5.64 -18.09 10.91
N ASP A 494 5.45 -19.03 11.84
CA ASP A 494 6.24 -20.26 11.95
C ASP A 494 5.26 -21.38 12.33
N SER A 495 5.15 -22.40 11.48
CA SER A 495 4.25 -23.55 11.69
C SER A 495 4.51 -24.30 13.01
N LYS A 496 5.70 -24.13 13.61
CA LYS A 496 6.12 -24.77 14.86
C LYS A 496 5.86 -23.91 16.09
N SER A 497 5.44 -22.66 15.93
CA SER A 497 5.09 -21.77 17.03
C SER A 497 3.82 -22.21 17.75
N THR A 498 3.59 -21.65 18.94
CA THR A 498 2.35 -21.92 19.68
C THR A 498 1.13 -21.35 18.95
N ALA A 499 -0.06 -21.90 19.20
CA ALA A 499 -1.29 -21.35 18.63
C ALA A 499 -1.50 -19.87 19.01
N ALA A 500 -1.10 -19.46 20.23
CA ALA A 500 -1.18 -18.06 20.64
C ALA A 500 -0.35 -17.15 19.71
N GLN A 501 0.88 -17.54 19.36
CA GLN A 501 1.75 -16.77 18.46
C GLN A 501 1.24 -16.79 17.02
N ILE A 502 0.90 -17.97 16.49
CA ILE A 502 0.42 -18.12 15.11
C ILE A 502 -0.82 -17.25 14.87
N PHE A 503 -1.80 -17.33 15.77
CA PHE A 503 -3.03 -16.55 15.63
C PHE A 503 -2.84 -15.07 16.02
N GLY A 504 -1.92 -14.76 16.93
CA GLY A 504 -1.61 -13.39 17.34
C GLY A 504 -0.84 -12.60 16.28
N SER A 505 -0.07 -13.26 15.42
CA SER A 505 0.68 -12.64 14.33
C SER A 505 -0.07 -12.80 13.00
N LEU A 506 0.31 -13.74 12.13
CA LEU A 506 -0.33 -13.90 10.81
C LEU A 506 -1.85 -14.19 10.90
N GLY A 507 -2.35 -14.77 11.99
CA GLY A 507 -3.80 -14.95 12.16
C GLY A 507 -4.57 -13.63 12.31
N VAL A 508 -3.98 -12.60 12.94
CA VAL A 508 -4.59 -11.27 12.99
C VAL A 508 -4.61 -10.65 11.60
N VAL A 509 -3.53 -10.78 10.82
CA VAL A 509 -3.47 -10.32 9.42
C VAL A 509 -4.54 -11.05 8.58
N ALA A 510 -4.70 -12.36 8.76
CA ALA A 510 -5.76 -13.11 8.09
C ALA A 510 -7.17 -12.61 8.44
N GLY A 511 -7.41 -12.32 9.71
CA GLY A 511 -8.68 -11.71 10.15
C GLY A 511 -8.88 -10.30 9.58
N HIS A 512 -7.80 -9.53 9.44
CA HIS A 512 -7.80 -8.18 8.88
C HIS A 512 -8.25 -8.20 7.40
N GLU A 513 -7.62 -9.03 6.56
CA GLU A 513 -8.02 -9.16 5.15
C GLU A 513 -9.46 -9.66 4.96
N ILE A 514 -9.91 -10.59 5.80
CA ILE A 514 -11.32 -11.05 5.79
C ILE A 514 -12.26 -9.89 6.14
N THR A 515 -11.85 -9.00 7.05
CA THR A 515 -12.66 -7.87 7.51
C THR A 515 -12.76 -6.78 6.46
N HIS A 516 -11.76 -6.58 5.60
CA HIS A 516 -11.86 -5.68 4.45
C HIS A 516 -13.03 -6.02 3.51
N GLY A 517 -13.46 -7.28 3.45
CA GLY A 517 -14.69 -7.67 2.77
C GLY A 517 -15.96 -6.98 3.29
N PHE A 518 -15.90 -6.32 4.45
CA PHE A 518 -17.03 -5.74 5.16
C PHE A 518 -16.73 -4.35 5.75
N ASP A 519 -15.60 -3.73 5.40
CA ASP A 519 -15.27 -2.36 5.82
C ASP A 519 -16.05 -1.30 5.02
N THR A 520 -15.65 -0.03 5.13
CA THR A 520 -16.29 1.09 4.43
C THR A 520 -16.29 0.97 2.91
N MET A 521 -15.32 0.29 2.32
CA MET A 521 -15.21 0.05 0.89
C MET A 521 -15.84 -1.29 0.53
N GLY A 522 -15.40 -2.39 1.15
CA GLY A 522 -15.83 -3.74 0.81
C GLY A 522 -17.31 -4.00 1.05
N ALA A 523 -17.96 -3.29 1.99
CA ALA A 523 -19.40 -3.35 2.19
C ALA A 523 -20.21 -2.93 0.94
N ASN A 524 -19.62 -2.20 -0.01
CA ASN A 524 -20.29 -1.81 -1.25
C ASN A 524 -20.23 -2.90 -2.34
N PHE A 525 -19.40 -3.93 -2.15
CA PHE A 525 -19.22 -5.01 -3.12
C PHE A 525 -19.96 -6.28 -2.67
N ASP A 526 -20.79 -6.84 -3.55
CA ASP A 526 -21.50 -8.08 -3.28
C ASP A 526 -20.60 -9.32 -3.34
N ALA A 527 -21.18 -10.50 -3.09
CA ALA A 527 -20.48 -11.80 -3.11
C ALA A 527 -19.79 -12.14 -4.44
N LYS A 528 -20.12 -11.44 -5.54
CA LYS A 528 -19.49 -11.63 -6.85
C LYS A 528 -18.45 -10.55 -7.16
N GLY A 529 -18.34 -9.55 -6.28
CA GLY A 529 -17.49 -8.38 -6.44
C GLY A 529 -18.10 -7.28 -7.30
N ASN A 530 -19.44 -7.21 -7.43
CA ASN A 530 -20.08 -6.07 -8.08
C ASN A 530 -20.45 -5.01 -7.05
N TRP A 531 -20.26 -3.74 -7.39
CA TRP A 531 -20.74 -2.60 -6.62
C TRP A 531 -22.26 -2.58 -6.57
N ASN A 532 -22.83 -2.93 -5.42
CA ASN A 532 -24.26 -3.08 -5.20
C ASN A 532 -24.63 -2.74 -3.76
N ALA A 533 -25.72 -2.00 -3.54
CA ALA A 533 -26.25 -1.79 -2.19
C ALA A 533 -26.97 -3.07 -1.71
N TRP A 534 -26.25 -3.97 -1.04
CA TRP A 534 -26.78 -5.26 -0.54
C TRP A 534 -27.13 -5.26 0.95
N TRP A 535 -26.86 -4.17 1.67
CA TRP A 535 -27.31 -3.94 3.05
C TRP A 535 -28.67 -3.27 3.08
N THR A 536 -29.45 -3.51 4.13
CA THR A 536 -30.62 -2.66 4.38
C THR A 536 -30.20 -1.31 4.94
N GLU A 537 -31.04 -0.29 4.74
CA GLU A 537 -30.81 1.08 5.26
C GLU A 537 -30.59 1.09 6.79
N VAL A 538 -31.27 0.20 7.52
CA VAL A 538 -31.13 0.08 8.98
C VAL A 538 -29.73 -0.40 9.35
N THR A 539 -29.23 -1.43 8.68
CA THR A 539 -27.89 -1.97 8.93
C THR A 539 -26.80 -0.98 8.49
N ALA A 540 -26.98 -0.29 7.36
CA ALA A 540 -26.06 0.75 6.91
C ALA A 540 -25.94 1.92 7.91
N THR A 541 -27.06 2.42 8.41
CA THR A 541 -27.08 3.51 9.42
C THR A 541 -26.38 3.10 10.72
N GLU A 542 -26.59 1.86 11.15
CA GLU A 542 -25.99 1.34 12.38
C GLU A 542 -24.48 1.07 12.20
N PHE A 543 -24.06 0.63 11.02
CA PHE A 543 -22.63 0.54 10.67
C PHE A 543 -21.97 1.92 10.71
N GLU A 544 -22.55 2.94 10.06
CA GLU A 544 -22.04 4.31 10.10
C GLU A 544 -21.88 4.82 11.54
N THR A 545 -22.87 4.54 12.40
CA THR A 545 -22.82 4.92 13.82
C THR A 545 -21.66 4.26 14.56
N ARG A 546 -21.38 2.98 14.29
CA ARG A 546 -20.29 2.23 14.92
C ARG A 546 -18.93 2.62 14.35
N ALA A 547 -18.86 2.83 13.05
CA ALA A 547 -17.66 3.32 12.37
C ALA A 547 -17.28 4.72 12.88
N GLN A 548 -18.25 5.61 13.11
CA GLN A 548 -17.99 6.93 13.71
C GLN A 548 -17.35 6.83 15.10
N CYS A 549 -17.63 5.78 15.89
CA CYS A 549 -16.92 5.55 17.15
C CYS A 549 -15.42 5.39 16.93
N LEU A 550 -15.02 4.61 15.92
CA LEU A 550 -13.62 4.42 15.56
C LEU A 550 -13.01 5.71 15.02
N VAL A 551 -13.73 6.48 14.18
CA VAL A 551 -13.27 7.80 13.74
C VAL A 551 -12.95 8.70 14.93
N ASP A 552 -13.88 8.80 15.89
CA ASP A 552 -13.72 9.64 17.08
C ASP A 552 -12.59 9.16 17.98
N GLN A 553 -12.44 7.84 18.16
CA GLN A 553 -11.36 7.23 18.94
C GLN A 553 -10.01 7.50 18.29
N TYR A 554 -9.85 7.17 17.01
CA TYR A 554 -8.56 7.26 16.34
C TYR A 554 -8.13 8.72 16.16
N SER A 555 -9.08 9.63 15.96
CA SER A 555 -8.80 11.08 15.92
C SER A 555 -8.35 11.68 17.26
N SER A 556 -8.32 10.89 18.34
CA SER A 556 -7.79 11.32 19.64
C SER A 556 -6.31 10.99 19.85
N PHE A 557 -5.70 10.17 18.98
CA PHE A 557 -4.26 9.91 19.00
C PHE A 557 -3.47 11.04 18.32
N TYR A 558 -2.22 11.20 18.73
CA TYR A 558 -1.25 12.12 18.15
C TYR A 558 0.01 11.35 17.81
N THR A 559 0.66 11.74 16.72
CA THR A 559 2.04 11.33 16.46
C THR A 559 3.00 12.21 17.26
N GLU A 560 4.10 11.63 17.71
CA GLU A 560 5.19 12.34 18.37
C GLU A 560 6.43 12.32 17.46
N ALA A 561 7.13 13.46 17.37
CA ALA A 561 8.46 13.52 16.77
C ALA A 561 9.47 12.73 17.61
N GLU A 562 10.67 12.49 17.08
CA GLU A 562 11.75 11.79 17.79
C GLU A 562 12.09 12.43 19.16
N ASP A 563 11.85 13.74 19.31
CA ASP A 563 12.06 14.49 20.54
C ASP A 563 10.84 14.56 21.48
N GLY A 564 9.76 13.83 21.16
CA GLY A 564 8.53 13.71 21.94
C GLY A 564 7.55 14.88 21.77
N VAL A 565 7.70 15.70 20.72
CA VAL A 565 6.77 16.78 20.40
C VAL A 565 5.60 16.23 19.59
N GLU A 566 4.36 16.46 20.06
CA GLU A 566 3.15 16.16 19.29
C GLU A 566 3.18 16.89 17.92
N LEU A 567 3.08 16.12 16.85
CA LEU A 567 3.10 16.60 15.48
C LEU A 567 1.68 16.91 15.00
N ILE A 568 0.92 15.87 14.59
CA ILE A 568 -0.41 16.03 13.96
C ILE A 568 -1.37 14.95 14.51
N PRO A 569 -2.64 15.28 14.82
CA PRO A 569 -3.63 14.30 15.30
C PRO A 569 -4.07 13.33 14.21
N VAL A 570 -4.09 12.02 14.47
CA VAL A 570 -4.44 10.97 13.47
C VAL A 570 -5.75 11.30 12.75
N ASN A 571 -5.77 11.20 11.42
CA ASN A 571 -7.01 11.35 10.66
C ASN A 571 -7.84 10.05 10.75
N GLY A 572 -8.73 9.99 11.73
CA GLY A 572 -9.56 8.81 11.99
C GLY A 572 -10.55 8.46 10.86
N MET A 573 -10.85 9.41 9.96
CA MET A 573 -11.68 9.14 8.77
C MET A 573 -10.84 8.51 7.66
N LYS A 574 -9.66 9.06 7.37
CA LYS A 574 -8.72 8.50 6.38
C LYS A 574 -8.33 7.07 6.73
N THR A 575 -8.09 6.82 8.02
CA THR A 575 -7.67 5.50 8.51
C THR A 575 -8.81 4.52 8.80
N LEU A 576 -10.06 4.89 8.54
CA LEU A 576 -11.23 4.17 9.06
C LEU A 576 -11.34 2.73 8.53
N GLY A 577 -11.09 2.49 7.24
CA GLY A 577 -11.14 1.15 6.66
C GLY A 577 -10.18 0.19 7.36
N GLU A 578 -8.93 0.62 7.49
CA GLU A 578 -7.86 -0.10 8.18
C GLU A 578 -8.14 -0.29 9.67
N ASN A 579 -8.66 0.73 10.34
CA ASN A 579 -9.01 0.65 11.76
C ASN A 579 -10.14 -0.37 11.99
N ILE A 580 -11.13 -0.43 11.09
CA ILE A 580 -12.18 -1.46 11.13
C ILE A 580 -11.55 -2.85 10.95
N ALA A 581 -10.66 -3.00 9.98
CA ALA A 581 -9.99 -4.26 9.67
C ALA A 581 -9.09 -4.74 10.81
N ASP A 582 -8.33 -3.86 11.47
CA ASP A 582 -7.51 -4.17 12.65
C ASP A 582 -8.35 -4.66 13.84
N ASN A 583 -9.42 -3.92 14.15
CA ASN A 583 -10.28 -4.26 15.29
C ASN A 583 -11.03 -5.58 15.05
N GLY A 584 -11.58 -5.76 13.85
CA GLY A 584 -12.26 -7.00 13.45
C GLY A 584 -11.31 -8.18 13.37
N GLY A 585 -10.14 -7.99 12.75
CA GLY A 585 -9.10 -9.01 12.61
C GLY A 585 -8.58 -9.51 13.95
N LEU A 586 -8.27 -8.60 14.88
CA LEU A 586 -7.84 -8.96 16.23
C LEU A 586 -8.92 -9.76 16.99
N HIS A 587 -10.19 -9.33 16.91
CA HIS A 587 -11.30 -10.00 17.58
C HIS A 587 -11.57 -11.39 17.00
N VAL A 588 -11.65 -11.53 15.67
CA VAL A 588 -11.91 -12.79 14.99
C VAL A 588 -10.76 -13.78 15.21
N ALA A 589 -9.50 -13.34 15.07
CA ALA A 589 -8.33 -14.19 15.28
C ALA A 589 -8.24 -14.70 16.73
N PHE A 590 -8.52 -13.85 17.72
CA PHE A 590 -8.55 -14.26 19.12
C PHE A 590 -9.64 -15.31 19.36
N ASN A 591 -10.83 -15.13 18.79
CA ASN A 591 -11.92 -16.10 18.93
C ASN A 591 -11.59 -17.44 18.26
N ALA A 592 -10.96 -17.43 17.08
CA ALA A 592 -10.49 -18.64 16.40
C ALA A 592 -9.45 -19.39 17.25
N TYR A 593 -8.45 -18.68 17.77
CA TYR A 593 -7.46 -19.21 18.71
C TYR A 593 -8.13 -19.86 19.94
N ARG A 594 -9.07 -19.15 20.60
CA ARG A 594 -9.78 -19.66 21.77
C ARG A 594 -10.61 -20.90 21.46
N ASN A 595 -11.20 -20.98 20.26
CA ASN A 595 -11.93 -22.17 19.80
C ASN A 595 -10.99 -23.37 19.63
N ARG A 596 -9.83 -23.19 18.97
CA ARG A 596 -8.81 -24.23 18.78
C ARG A 596 -8.35 -24.83 20.10
N ILE A 597 -8.00 -24.00 21.08
CA ILE A 597 -7.51 -24.50 22.38
C ILE A 597 -8.63 -25.12 23.23
N SER A 598 -9.87 -24.63 23.12
CA SER A 598 -11.03 -25.20 23.85
C SER A 598 -11.39 -26.60 23.35
N GLY A 599 -11.14 -26.90 22.07
CA GLY A 599 -11.25 -28.25 21.52
C GLY A 599 -10.09 -29.19 21.87
N SER A 600 -9.00 -28.67 22.44
CA SER A 600 -7.82 -29.45 22.82
C SER A 600 -7.88 -29.96 24.27
N SER A 601 -7.08 -30.98 24.60
CA SER A 601 -6.96 -31.51 25.98
C SER A 601 -6.38 -30.51 26.99
N ASN A 602 -5.88 -29.36 26.53
CA ASN A 602 -5.32 -28.26 27.34
C ASN A 602 -6.29 -27.08 27.52
N GLY A 603 -7.58 -27.21 27.17
CA GLY A 603 -8.61 -26.14 27.10
C GLY A 603 -9.05 -25.49 28.41
N GLY A 604 -8.14 -25.22 29.35
CA GLY A 604 -8.39 -24.36 30.50
C GLY A 604 -8.34 -22.86 30.16
N ASN A 605 -8.75 -21.99 31.11
CA ASN A 605 -8.35 -20.58 31.07
C ASN A 605 -6.82 -20.53 31.21
N ASN A 606 -6.09 -20.41 30.10
CA ASN A 606 -4.65 -20.18 30.11
C ASN A 606 -4.38 -18.69 29.88
N THR A 607 -4.45 -17.89 30.96
CA THR A 607 -4.20 -16.45 30.91
C THR A 607 -2.82 -16.12 30.33
N ASP A 608 -1.83 -16.97 30.55
CA ASP A 608 -0.46 -16.77 30.03
C ASP A 608 -0.42 -16.86 28.49
N ASP A 609 -1.12 -17.84 27.89
CA ASP A 609 -1.20 -17.95 26.43
C ASP A 609 -2.08 -16.83 25.82
N ASP A 610 -3.14 -16.39 26.53
CA ASP A 610 -3.94 -15.24 26.10
C ASP A 610 -3.08 -13.97 26.06
N GLN A 611 -2.20 -13.77 27.05
CA GLN A 611 -1.24 -12.66 27.05
C GLN A 611 -0.21 -12.80 25.92
N LEU A 612 0.29 -14.01 25.67
CA LEU A 612 1.22 -14.28 24.56
C LEU A 612 0.58 -13.96 23.20
N PHE A 613 -0.71 -14.23 23.00
CA PHE A 613 -1.42 -13.85 21.78
C PHE A 613 -1.33 -12.34 21.53
N PHE A 614 -1.72 -11.53 22.52
CA PHE A 614 -1.74 -10.07 22.35
C PHE A 614 -0.32 -9.48 22.24
N VAL A 615 0.66 -10.05 22.93
CA VAL A 615 2.05 -9.61 22.79
C VAL A 615 2.58 -9.95 21.39
N SER A 616 2.24 -11.11 20.83
CA SER A 616 2.65 -11.49 19.46
C SER A 616 2.01 -10.59 18.41
N TYR A 617 0.76 -10.17 18.63
CA TYR A 617 0.10 -9.14 17.85
C TYR A 617 0.84 -7.81 17.92
N ALA A 618 1.07 -7.29 19.12
CA ALA A 618 1.75 -6.00 19.29
C ALA A 618 3.16 -6.01 18.69
N GLN A 619 3.89 -7.10 18.87
CA GLN A 619 5.26 -7.24 18.37
C GLN A 619 5.36 -7.32 16.85
N THR A 620 4.25 -7.62 16.16
CA THR A 620 4.22 -7.56 14.70
C THR A 620 4.49 -6.13 14.20
N TRP A 621 4.08 -5.12 14.98
CA TRP A 621 4.09 -3.70 14.62
C TRP A 621 5.20 -2.88 15.30
N CYS A 622 6.18 -3.52 15.98
CA CYS A 622 7.26 -2.77 16.59
C CYS A 622 8.07 -2.04 15.51
N GLY A 623 8.10 -0.72 15.55
CA GLY A 623 8.83 0.11 14.59
C GLY A 623 9.22 1.48 15.13
N LYS A 624 10.12 2.13 14.40
CA LYS A 624 10.52 3.53 14.54
C LYS A 624 10.66 4.17 13.18
N GLU A 625 10.31 5.43 13.11
CA GLU A 625 10.39 6.25 11.91
C GLU A 625 11.11 7.56 12.19
N ARG A 626 11.73 8.13 11.14
CA ARG A 626 12.27 9.49 11.17
C ARG A 626 11.13 10.51 11.07
N ASP A 627 11.36 11.73 11.55
CA ASP A 627 10.35 12.79 11.54
C ASP A 627 9.75 13.03 10.14
N GLU A 628 10.56 13.02 9.08
CA GLU A 628 10.07 13.18 7.70
C GLU A 628 9.15 12.02 7.28
N MET A 629 9.52 10.78 7.61
CA MET A 629 8.70 9.58 7.37
C MET A 629 7.41 9.57 8.22
N ALA A 630 7.46 10.11 9.43
CA ALA A 630 6.29 10.27 10.29
C ALA A 630 5.30 11.27 9.69
N VAL A 631 5.79 12.38 9.13
CA VAL A 631 4.96 13.34 8.40
C VAL A 631 4.34 12.68 7.17
N ASP A 632 5.14 11.97 6.36
CA ASP A 632 4.69 11.23 5.18
C ASP A 632 3.56 10.25 5.53
N SER A 633 3.84 9.30 6.42
CA SER A 633 2.89 8.27 6.87
C SER A 633 1.59 8.90 7.36
N PHE A 634 1.68 10.04 8.05
CA PHE A 634 0.50 10.70 8.57
C PHE A 634 -0.38 11.31 7.48
N ILE A 635 0.22 11.96 6.48
CA ILE A 635 -0.56 12.67 5.46
C ILE A 635 -0.97 11.75 4.31
N THR A 636 -0.20 10.71 3.96
CA THR A 636 -0.44 9.85 2.79
C THR A 636 -1.02 8.48 3.16
N ASN A 637 -0.62 7.89 4.29
CA ASN A 637 -0.98 6.51 4.60
C ASN A 637 -2.45 6.37 5.06
N VAL A 638 -3.12 5.35 4.54
CA VAL A 638 -4.46 4.93 4.99
C VAL A 638 -4.40 4.08 6.25
N HIS A 639 -3.24 3.57 6.63
CA HIS A 639 -3.05 2.87 7.89
C HIS A 639 -2.64 3.87 8.98
N ALA A 640 -3.14 3.66 10.20
CA ALA A 640 -2.53 4.29 11.36
C ALA A 640 -1.10 3.73 11.56
N VAL A 641 -0.23 4.51 12.21
CA VAL A 641 1.11 4.06 12.62
C VAL A 641 1.03 2.91 13.64
N GLY A 642 2.08 2.10 13.73
CA GLY A 642 2.06 0.80 14.42
C GLY A 642 1.61 0.85 15.90
N ASP A 643 2.03 1.86 16.65
CA ASP A 643 1.63 2.07 18.05
C ASP A 643 0.13 2.38 18.19
N VAL A 644 -0.40 3.20 17.28
CA VAL A 644 -1.83 3.54 17.21
C VAL A 644 -2.67 2.34 16.78
N ARG A 645 -2.20 1.53 15.81
CA ARG A 645 -2.86 0.27 15.43
C ARG A 645 -3.01 -0.64 16.65
N VAL A 646 -1.90 -0.89 17.34
CA VAL A 646 -1.84 -1.77 18.52
C VAL A 646 -2.71 -1.26 19.66
N ASN A 647 -2.47 -0.04 20.12
CA ASN A 647 -3.16 0.53 21.28
C ASN A 647 -4.65 0.76 20.97
N GLY A 648 -4.97 1.26 19.77
CA GLY A 648 -6.36 1.48 19.33
C GLY A 648 -7.20 0.21 19.30
N ALA A 649 -6.66 -0.89 18.77
CA ALA A 649 -7.38 -2.16 18.70
C ALA A 649 -7.55 -2.83 20.09
N VAL A 650 -6.52 -2.82 20.94
CA VAL A 650 -6.62 -3.45 22.27
C VAL A 650 -7.53 -2.68 23.23
N MET A 651 -7.63 -1.35 23.08
CA MET A 651 -8.62 -0.52 23.81
C MET A 651 -10.05 -1.03 23.61
N ASN A 652 -10.36 -1.57 22.43
CA ASN A 652 -11.68 -2.10 22.09
C ASN A 652 -11.85 -3.59 22.43
N SER A 653 -10.78 -4.29 22.80
CA SER A 653 -10.81 -5.71 23.12
C SER A 653 -11.12 -5.97 24.61
N ALA A 654 -12.31 -6.50 24.89
CA ALA A 654 -12.65 -6.98 26.24
C ALA A 654 -11.81 -8.21 26.63
N ALA A 655 -11.40 -9.01 25.64
CA ALA A 655 -10.51 -10.16 25.84
C ALA A 655 -9.13 -9.72 26.31
N PHE A 656 -8.56 -8.67 25.71
CA PHE A 656 -7.31 -8.06 26.12
C PHE A 656 -7.35 -7.59 27.58
N ALA A 657 -8.35 -6.75 27.90
CA ALA A 657 -8.51 -6.22 29.25
C ALA A 657 -8.62 -7.33 30.30
N LYS A 658 -9.26 -8.45 29.94
CA LYS A 658 -9.33 -9.65 30.80
C LYS A 658 -7.99 -10.37 30.91
N ALA A 659 -7.26 -10.55 29.81
CA ALA A 659 -5.97 -11.23 29.80
C ALA A 659 -4.93 -10.53 30.67
N PHE A 660 -4.88 -9.20 30.62
CA PHE A 660 -3.96 -8.37 31.43
C PHE A 660 -4.55 -7.88 32.75
N SER A 661 -5.79 -8.26 33.06
CA SER A 661 -6.50 -7.82 34.27
C SER A 661 -6.58 -6.29 34.42
N CYS A 662 -6.76 -5.58 33.31
CA CYS A 662 -6.83 -4.12 33.29
C CYS A 662 -8.09 -3.61 34.00
N PRO A 663 -7.96 -2.65 34.93
CA PRO A 663 -9.13 -2.10 35.62
C PRO A 663 -10.01 -1.34 34.64
N GLU A 664 -11.32 -1.28 34.93
CA GLU A 664 -12.25 -0.48 34.14
C GLU A 664 -11.86 1.00 34.21
N GLY A 665 -11.77 1.65 33.05
CA GLY A 665 -11.36 3.05 32.92
C GLY A 665 -9.85 3.27 32.86
N ALA A 666 -9.02 2.21 32.84
CA ALA A 666 -7.63 2.33 32.42
C ALA A 666 -7.53 2.80 30.97
N THR A 667 -6.40 3.37 30.57
CA THR A 667 -6.19 3.88 29.21
C THR A 667 -6.43 2.80 28.16
N MET A 668 -5.90 1.57 28.36
CA MET A 668 -6.14 0.42 27.48
C MET A 668 -7.43 -0.37 27.81
N ASN A 669 -8.27 0.13 28.73
CA ASN A 669 -9.59 -0.44 29.03
C ASN A 669 -10.66 0.63 29.26
N PRO A 670 -10.94 1.47 28.24
CA PRO A 670 -11.97 2.50 28.33
C PRO A 670 -13.36 1.87 28.57
N SER A 671 -14.23 2.58 29.29
CA SER A 671 -15.61 2.13 29.55
C SER A 671 -16.44 2.00 28.28
N ASN A 672 -16.17 2.85 27.27
CA ASN A 672 -16.80 2.76 25.95
C ASN A 672 -15.79 2.11 25.00
N LYS A 673 -16.22 1.03 24.34
CA LYS A 673 -15.42 0.30 23.34
C LYS A 673 -16.13 0.37 22.01
N CYS A 674 -15.40 0.67 20.95
CA CYS A 674 -15.91 0.68 19.59
C CYS A 674 -15.89 -0.75 19.04
N VAL A 675 -17.04 -1.26 18.59
CA VAL A 675 -17.17 -2.62 18.06
C VAL A 675 -18.02 -2.60 16.80
N VAL A 676 -17.42 -3.00 15.68
CA VAL A 676 -18.06 -3.12 14.37
C VAL A 676 -18.27 -4.60 14.05
N TRP A 677 -17.18 -5.30 13.68
CA TRP A 677 -17.16 -6.71 13.36
C TRP A 677 -16.76 -7.54 14.57
#